data_AF-A0A843BY98-F1
#
_entry.id   AF-A0A843BY98-F1
#
_cell.length_a   1.000
_cell.length_b   1.000
_cell.length_c   1.000
_cell.angle_alpha   90.00
_cell.angle_beta   90.00
_cell.angle_gamma   90.00
#
_symmetry.space_group_name_H-M   'P 1'
#
loop_
_entity.id
_entity.type
_entity.pdbx_description
1 polymer ?
#
loop_
_entity_poly.entity_id
_entity_poly.type
_entity_poly.pdbx_seq_one_letter_code
_entity_poly.pdbx_strand_id
1 'polypeptide(L)'
;MTKAELFDVLKEQLFDRLISFDAQRKELFSAVNSAKIEDICASWPDFAKSCALSLNQIATASRLERYEYQETLTDNIKSLKNNPKALEVVSRSRDQSILLEFFARMLSLLYYETILEGVFKTTKDTSIFTEYAQQTHELSEIVLFSLGKELLIDEEYLKMMSSIGKINFESYLLGSLESIKSKKEKHKEIILERKIKNLRYKGTLYKDSYSKVLEIAKESFWFDDQLLKFFIYTRADKFFSEAREILTKNPLDPSLLLTIDFEIALCKGQAKLAIGSYYLELAVNSLMRDNHPQAYDYFMIANKEFNESLKEMNQLPVESTVSQDLVDQIEANIEFTEVFTTLVALSCSIIEISSQVLPAKELRARITSLTSLSEAPLANIEFYNQSEFLNTVGFVLENLKILAEHEKLSIKRIKDEIKKGFRRLGVIFKGRIDNLSRAFLQLPWEDDQKDLEIKNAFCETETVKLQDILISILLIPSFVKDRKILVSKSKALLNIVNSGAHRLRGLKEKNSTKALCLLVKSFIGAKESFDNLEKGDVLEELHSFVIEEFSKTFVQSHLKEASILQTGNQYFFARYLLRTLPDILGTIDLSKVPTEIASLIIENHGAMFDSMISIWERLTSHYEAILKHREKYQLTTDDIINWQYIEKKFYHTKGAMLFYKSCQAIVQAQEFANIKERAKAEKLFIEAEKHSKNSAEIFNAVIDTLKGEVRQLTKDLYNFSAFCKTQSVKVSQGKKVDELPIKDFVVLIGIISASL
;
A
#
# COMPACT_ATOMS: atom_id res chain seq x y z
N MET A 1 7.09 2.67 22.91
CA MET A 1 6.20 2.92 21.77
C MET A 1 4.80 2.93 22.27
N THR A 2 4.09 4.05 22.15
CA THR A 2 2.66 3.98 22.46
C THR A 2 2.05 3.06 21.48
N LYS A 3 1.35 2.07 21.93
CA LYS A 3 -0.06 1.94 21.61
C LYS A 3 -0.56 2.75 20.36
N ALA A 4 -0.79 4.07 20.40
CA ALA A 4 -1.20 4.83 19.20
C ALA A 4 -0.13 4.89 18.07
N GLU A 5 1.15 4.99 18.40
CA GLU A 5 2.26 4.88 17.44
C GLU A 5 2.58 3.48 17.00
N LEU A 6 2.42 2.47 17.84
CA LEU A 6 2.62 1.08 17.50
C LEU A 6 1.58 0.75 16.44
N PHE A 7 0.36 1.25 16.60
CA PHE A 7 -0.67 1.19 15.57
C PHE A 7 -0.28 1.96 14.30
N ASP A 8 0.16 3.22 14.38
CA ASP A 8 0.60 3.96 13.19
C ASP A 8 1.80 3.29 12.52
N VAL A 9 2.74 2.74 13.30
CA VAL A 9 3.90 1.97 12.86
C VAL A 9 3.48 0.64 12.23
N LEU A 10 2.51 -0.07 12.79
CA LEU A 10 2.00 -1.34 12.23
C LEU A 10 1.19 -1.08 10.96
N LYS A 11 0.47 0.03 10.88
CA LYS A 11 -0.26 0.47 9.69
C LYS A 11 0.68 1.00 8.60
N GLU A 12 1.73 1.72 8.98
CA GLU A 12 2.86 2.09 8.11
C GLU A 12 3.57 0.84 7.62
N GLN A 13 3.84 -0.14 8.48
CA GLN A 13 4.42 -1.42 8.07
C GLN A 13 3.51 -2.17 7.10
N LEU A 14 2.19 -2.21 7.34
CA LEU A 14 1.25 -2.77 6.37
C LEU A 14 1.31 -2.03 5.04
N PHE A 15 1.34 -0.69 5.08
CA PHE A 15 1.44 0.15 3.89
C PHE A 15 2.75 -0.09 3.11
N ASP A 16 3.91 -0.03 3.77
CA ASP A 16 5.22 -0.27 3.17
C ASP A 16 5.30 -1.67 2.56
N ARG A 17 4.76 -2.67 3.25
CA ARG A 17 4.68 -4.04 2.75
C ARG A 17 3.79 -4.14 1.53
N LEU A 18 2.61 -3.55 1.54
CA LEU A 18 1.70 -3.56 0.40
C LEU A 18 2.28 -2.83 -0.83
N ILE A 19 2.99 -1.70 -0.63
CA ILE A 19 3.74 -1.05 -1.71
C ILE A 19 4.82 -1.98 -2.26
N SER A 20 5.60 -2.60 -1.38
CA SER A 20 6.64 -3.55 -1.78
C SER A 20 6.04 -4.74 -2.53
N PHE A 21 4.86 -5.22 -2.14
CA PHE A 21 4.17 -6.30 -2.82
C PHE A 21 3.67 -5.86 -4.19
N ASP A 22 3.11 -4.66 -4.34
CA ASP A 22 2.72 -4.16 -5.67
C ASP A 22 3.94 -3.99 -6.60
N ALA A 23 5.09 -3.56 -6.09
CA ALA A 23 6.33 -3.50 -6.86
C ALA A 23 6.79 -4.90 -7.30
N GLN A 24 6.85 -5.88 -6.38
CA GLN A 24 7.19 -7.27 -6.69
C GLN A 24 6.19 -7.90 -7.68
N ARG A 25 4.90 -7.62 -7.50
CA ARG A 25 3.82 -8.02 -8.39
C ARG A 25 4.06 -7.47 -9.80
N LYS A 26 4.33 -6.17 -9.94
CA LYS A 26 4.68 -5.54 -11.22
C LYS A 26 5.91 -6.16 -11.86
N GLU A 27 6.95 -6.47 -11.08
CA GLU A 27 8.16 -7.15 -11.58
C GLU A 27 7.84 -8.55 -12.12
N LEU A 28 7.03 -9.35 -11.41
CA LEU A 28 6.55 -10.65 -11.87
C LEU A 28 5.80 -10.53 -13.19
N PHE A 29 4.90 -9.56 -13.32
CA PHE A 29 4.17 -9.31 -14.57
C PHE A 29 5.09 -8.82 -15.69
N SER A 30 6.15 -8.10 -15.34
CA SER A 30 7.18 -7.68 -16.27
C SER A 30 8.07 -8.85 -16.72
N ALA A 31 8.22 -9.93 -15.97
CA ALA A 31 9.07 -11.05 -16.39
C ALA A 31 8.41 -11.93 -17.47
N VAL A 32 7.10 -11.82 -17.67
CA VAL A 32 6.33 -12.79 -18.46
C VAL A 32 6.21 -12.35 -19.91
N ASN A 33 6.90 -13.07 -20.80
CA ASN A 33 6.91 -12.86 -22.24
C ASN A 33 5.87 -13.73 -23.00
N SER A 34 4.91 -14.33 -22.29
CA SER A 34 4.05 -15.38 -22.85
C SER A 34 2.56 -15.11 -22.67
N ALA A 35 1.77 -15.61 -23.63
CA ALA A 35 0.36 -15.27 -23.84
C ALA A 35 -0.63 -15.87 -22.81
N LYS A 36 -0.15 -16.43 -21.69
CA LYS A 36 -0.95 -17.30 -20.82
C LYS A 36 -0.79 -16.96 -19.34
N ILE A 37 -1.93 -16.79 -18.66
CA ILE A 37 -2.02 -16.58 -17.20
C ILE A 37 -1.37 -17.74 -16.41
N GLU A 38 -1.35 -18.93 -17.00
CA GLU A 38 -0.75 -20.14 -16.44
C GLU A 38 0.77 -20.02 -16.23
N ASP A 39 1.46 -19.18 -17.00
CA ASP A 39 2.91 -19.01 -16.86
C ASP A 39 3.27 -18.19 -15.61
N ILE A 40 2.38 -17.28 -15.19
CA ILE A 40 2.51 -16.52 -13.93
C ILE A 40 2.19 -17.41 -12.73
N CYS A 41 1.30 -18.38 -12.92
CA CYS A 41 0.92 -19.33 -11.88
C CYS A 41 2.10 -20.19 -11.39
N ALA A 42 3.20 -20.28 -12.14
CA ALA A 42 4.42 -20.94 -11.70
C ALA A 42 5.19 -20.14 -10.62
N SER A 43 5.15 -18.81 -10.68
CA SER A 43 5.85 -17.92 -9.75
C SER A 43 4.91 -17.30 -8.69
N TRP A 44 3.60 -17.40 -8.88
CA TRP A 44 2.60 -16.87 -7.97
C TRP A 44 2.64 -17.46 -6.54
N PRO A 45 2.83 -18.78 -6.33
CA PRO A 45 2.80 -19.35 -4.98
C PRO A 45 3.88 -18.78 -4.05
N ASP A 46 5.09 -18.53 -4.56
CA ASP A 46 6.18 -17.95 -3.77
C ASP A 46 5.87 -16.50 -3.36
N PHE A 47 5.33 -15.71 -4.29
CA PHE A 47 4.83 -14.36 -4.02
C PHE A 47 3.71 -14.37 -2.98
N ALA A 48 2.70 -15.23 -3.16
CA ALA A 48 1.58 -15.39 -2.24
C ALA A 48 2.04 -15.81 -0.84
N LYS A 49 3.03 -16.71 -0.74
CA LYS A 49 3.58 -17.18 0.54
C LYS A 49 4.32 -16.05 1.27
N SER A 50 5.11 -15.26 0.54
CA SER A 50 5.78 -14.08 1.07
C SER A 50 4.79 -13.04 1.62
N CYS A 51 3.72 -12.77 0.86
CA CYS A 51 2.64 -11.88 1.27
C CYS A 51 1.94 -12.38 2.54
N ALA A 52 1.52 -13.64 2.54
CA ALA A 52 0.82 -14.25 3.68
C ALA A 52 1.66 -14.22 4.96
N LEU A 53 2.95 -14.60 4.90
CA LEU A 53 3.83 -14.58 6.07
C LEU A 53 4.00 -13.18 6.66
N SER A 54 4.20 -12.17 5.81
CA SER A 54 4.38 -10.79 6.25
C SER A 54 3.10 -10.22 6.87
N LEU A 55 1.95 -10.50 6.24
CA LEU A 55 0.64 -10.09 6.77
C LEU A 55 0.33 -10.79 8.10
N ASN A 56 0.72 -12.05 8.26
CA ASN A 56 0.61 -12.77 9.53
C ASN A 56 1.40 -12.12 10.66
N GLN A 57 2.62 -11.64 10.37
CA GLN A 57 3.45 -10.95 11.35
C GLN A 57 2.77 -9.67 11.84
N ILE A 58 2.21 -8.87 10.91
CA ILE A 58 1.45 -7.66 11.24
C ILE A 58 0.21 -8.01 12.07
N ALA A 59 -0.54 -9.04 11.66
CA ALA A 59 -1.72 -9.51 12.38
C ALA A 59 -1.38 -9.97 13.81
N THR A 60 -0.30 -10.73 13.96
CA THR A 60 0.14 -11.25 15.27
C THR A 60 0.58 -10.12 16.19
N ALA A 61 1.33 -9.15 15.67
CA ALA A 61 1.73 -7.96 16.43
C ALA A 61 0.50 -7.14 16.88
N SER A 62 -0.46 -6.93 15.96
CA SER A 62 -1.72 -6.23 16.27
C SER A 62 -2.55 -6.95 17.33
N ARG A 63 -2.55 -8.30 17.33
CA ARG A 63 -3.23 -9.12 18.33
C ARG A 63 -2.63 -8.96 19.72
N LEU A 64 -1.31 -8.99 19.83
CA LEU A 64 -0.60 -8.80 21.11
C LEU A 64 -0.94 -7.43 21.69
N GLU A 65 -0.97 -6.41 20.84
CA GLU A 65 -1.34 -5.05 21.22
C GLU A 65 -2.78 -4.95 21.73
N ARG A 66 -3.73 -5.54 20.99
CA ARG A 66 -5.14 -5.64 21.39
C ARG A 66 -5.29 -6.20 22.80
N TYR A 67 -4.63 -7.32 23.11
CA TYR A 67 -4.70 -7.93 24.43
C TYR A 67 -4.19 -7.00 25.52
N GLU A 68 -3.12 -6.26 25.26
CA GLU A 68 -2.56 -5.33 26.22
C GLU A 68 -3.53 -4.17 26.54
N TYR A 69 -4.25 -3.63 25.54
CA TYR A 69 -5.31 -2.63 25.82
C TYR A 69 -6.48 -3.23 26.57
N GLN A 70 -6.84 -4.46 26.24
CA GLN A 70 -7.95 -5.15 26.88
C GLN A 70 -7.67 -5.41 28.36
N GLU A 71 -6.47 -5.87 28.70
CA GLU A 71 -6.00 -6.01 30.08
C GLU A 71 -6.05 -4.64 30.78
N THR A 72 -5.54 -3.59 30.13
CA THR A 72 -5.60 -2.24 30.68
C THR A 72 -7.03 -1.76 30.96
N LEU A 73 -7.98 -2.03 30.06
CA LEU A 73 -9.39 -1.70 30.26
C LEU A 73 -10.00 -2.51 31.40
N THR A 74 -9.60 -3.77 31.56
CA THR A 74 -10.17 -4.68 32.55
C THR A 74 -9.69 -4.31 33.96
N ASP A 75 -8.38 -4.12 34.13
CA ASP A 75 -7.77 -3.89 35.44
C ASP A 75 -7.98 -2.47 35.94
N ASN A 76 -8.07 -1.50 35.02
CA ASN A 76 -8.16 -0.08 35.36
C ASN A 76 -9.53 0.55 35.07
N ILE A 77 -10.59 -0.24 34.82
CA ILE A 77 -11.90 0.30 34.39
C ILE A 77 -12.43 1.38 35.33
N LYS A 78 -12.26 1.21 36.64
CA LYS A 78 -12.75 2.16 37.65
C LYS A 78 -12.01 3.49 37.61
N SER A 79 -10.69 3.48 37.41
CA SER A 79 -9.88 4.69 37.30
C SER A 79 -10.05 5.36 35.93
N LEU A 80 -10.21 4.58 34.86
CA LEU A 80 -10.45 5.07 33.51
C LEU A 80 -11.83 5.72 33.37
N LYS A 81 -12.88 5.21 34.00
CA LYS A 81 -14.20 5.86 34.01
C LYS A 81 -14.18 7.26 34.62
N ASN A 82 -13.26 7.51 35.57
CA ASN A 82 -13.06 8.84 36.17
C ASN A 82 -12.20 9.78 35.30
N ASN A 83 -11.66 9.28 34.18
CA ASN A 83 -10.91 10.06 33.19
C ASN A 83 -11.39 9.74 31.76
N PRO A 84 -12.46 10.41 31.29
CA PRO A 84 -13.12 10.10 30.02
C PRO A 84 -12.19 10.14 28.80
N LYS A 85 -11.23 11.08 28.78
CA LYS A 85 -10.25 11.19 27.71
C LYS A 85 -9.30 9.98 27.66
N ALA A 86 -8.83 9.53 28.83
CA ALA A 86 -7.98 8.35 28.88
C ALA A 86 -8.75 7.11 28.42
N LEU A 87 -9.98 6.92 28.90
CA LEU A 87 -10.85 5.82 28.49
C LEU A 87 -11.09 5.82 26.97
N GLU A 88 -11.43 6.97 26.37
CA GLU A 88 -11.64 7.12 24.93
C GLU A 88 -10.41 6.69 24.13
N VAL A 89 -9.19 7.08 24.55
CA VAL A 89 -7.97 6.68 23.85
C VAL A 89 -7.72 5.17 23.98
N VAL A 90 -7.85 4.59 25.18
CA VAL A 90 -7.63 3.14 25.35
C VAL A 90 -8.64 2.33 24.53
N SER A 91 -9.91 2.76 24.50
CA SER A 91 -10.96 2.11 23.72
C SER A 91 -10.73 2.25 22.21
N ARG A 92 -10.42 3.45 21.71
CA ARG A 92 -10.15 3.67 20.28
C ARG A 92 -8.96 2.88 19.78
N SER A 93 -7.87 2.85 20.55
CA SER A 93 -6.67 2.16 20.10
C SER A 93 -6.83 0.63 20.14
N ARG A 94 -7.56 0.08 21.12
CA ARG A 94 -8.02 -1.32 21.09
C ARG A 94 -8.79 -1.62 19.80
N ASP A 95 -9.75 -0.77 19.46
CA ASP A 95 -10.65 -0.95 18.31
C ASP A 95 -9.89 -0.86 16.97
N GLN A 96 -8.88 0.00 16.91
CA GLN A 96 -7.98 0.12 15.77
C GLN A 96 -7.07 -1.11 15.60
N SER A 97 -6.43 -1.61 16.66
CA SER A 97 -5.64 -2.86 16.59
C SER A 97 -6.51 -4.04 16.17
N ILE A 98 -7.78 -4.07 16.58
CA ILE A 98 -8.76 -5.06 16.11
C ILE A 98 -8.98 -4.95 14.60
N LEU A 99 -9.18 -3.74 14.08
CA LEU A 99 -9.39 -3.55 12.64
C LEU A 99 -8.16 -3.94 11.82
N LEU A 100 -6.95 -3.59 12.27
CA LEU A 100 -5.72 -3.93 11.56
C LEU A 100 -5.42 -5.43 11.62
N GLU A 101 -5.58 -6.06 12.79
CA GLU A 101 -5.48 -7.51 12.92
C GLU A 101 -6.47 -8.21 11.99
N PHE A 102 -7.74 -7.79 11.99
CA PHE A 102 -8.77 -8.36 11.13
C PHE A 102 -8.42 -8.22 9.65
N PHE A 103 -8.05 -7.03 9.19
CA PHE A 103 -7.70 -6.77 7.80
C PHE A 103 -6.50 -7.61 7.35
N ALA A 104 -5.41 -7.62 8.12
CA ALA A 104 -4.20 -8.35 7.80
C ALA A 104 -4.45 -9.87 7.78
N ARG A 105 -5.26 -10.41 8.72
CA ARG A 105 -5.64 -11.83 8.74
C ARG A 105 -6.48 -12.23 7.54
N MET A 106 -7.49 -11.44 7.19
CA MET A 106 -8.35 -11.70 6.04
C MET A 106 -7.52 -11.77 4.75
N LEU A 107 -6.65 -10.79 4.53
CA LEU A 107 -5.78 -10.76 3.35
C LEU A 107 -4.74 -11.89 3.36
N SER A 108 -4.16 -12.20 4.53
CA SER A 108 -3.23 -13.32 4.65
C SER A 108 -3.88 -14.67 4.37
N LEU A 109 -5.10 -14.91 4.86
CA LEU A 109 -5.86 -16.14 4.61
C LEU A 109 -6.17 -16.28 3.13
N LEU A 110 -6.59 -15.21 2.46
CA LEU A 110 -6.80 -15.19 1.02
C LEU A 110 -5.56 -15.66 0.25
N TYR A 111 -4.37 -15.17 0.59
CA TYR A 111 -3.13 -15.64 -0.04
C TYR A 111 -2.84 -17.11 0.26
N TYR A 112 -2.98 -17.56 1.51
CA TYR A 112 -2.79 -18.98 1.84
C TYR A 112 -3.78 -19.88 1.09
N GLU A 113 -5.03 -19.46 0.91
CA GLU A 113 -6.01 -20.22 0.15
C GLU A 113 -5.62 -20.34 -1.32
N THR A 114 -5.06 -19.30 -1.93
CA THR A 114 -4.55 -19.39 -3.32
C THR A 114 -3.46 -20.45 -3.48
N ILE A 115 -2.67 -20.70 -2.43
CA ILE A 115 -1.60 -21.72 -2.41
C ILE A 115 -2.19 -23.11 -2.16
N LEU A 116 -3.13 -23.25 -1.22
CA LEU A 116 -3.76 -24.52 -0.87
C LEU A 116 -4.67 -25.08 -1.98
N GLU A 117 -5.37 -24.21 -2.69
CA GLU A 117 -6.33 -24.60 -3.73
C GLU A 117 -5.74 -24.47 -5.15
N GLY A 118 -4.76 -23.59 -5.34
CA GLY A 118 -4.24 -23.18 -6.63
C GLY A 118 -5.15 -22.15 -7.31
N VAL A 119 -4.57 -21.19 -8.04
CA VAL A 119 -5.32 -20.21 -8.83
C VAL A 119 -5.86 -20.84 -10.13
N PHE A 120 -5.09 -21.73 -10.77
CA PHE A 120 -5.43 -22.40 -12.04
C PHE A 120 -5.04 -23.89 -12.08
N LYS A 121 -5.57 -24.72 -11.16
CA LYS A 121 -5.29 -26.18 -11.11
C LYS A 121 -3.80 -26.55 -10.92
N THR A 122 -3.01 -25.67 -10.32
CA THR A 122 -1.59 -25.93 -9.97
C THR A 122 -1.46 -26.77 -8.70
N THR A 123 -0.24 -27.27 -8.47
CA THR A 123 0.12 -28.16 -7.36
C THR A 123 -0.16 -27.49 -6.02
N LYS A 124 -0.98 -28.14 -5.18
CA LYS A 124 -1.27 -27.69 -3.82
C LYS A 124 -0.01 -27.80 -2.96
N ASP A 125 0.42 -26.70 -2.34
CA ASP A 125 1.46 -26.75 -1.30
C ASP A 125 0.76 -26.92 0.06
N THR A 126 0.81 -28.13 0.60
CA THR A 126 0.19 -28.49 1.88
C THR A 126 1.06 -28.13 3.08
N SER A 127 2.29 -27.64 2.88
CA SER A 127 3.21 -27.29 3.97
C SER A 127 2.69 -26.17 4.87
N ILE A 128 1.79 -25.32 4.35
CA ILE A 128 1.21 -24.16 5.04
C ILE A 128 -0.08 -24.47 5.82
N PHE A 129 -0.53 -25.74 5.89
CA PHE A 129 -1.82 -26.08 6.52
C PHE A 129 -1.89 -25.69 8.00
N THR A 130 -0.77 -25.83 8.72
CA THR A 130 -0.71 -25.52 10.15
C THR A 130 -0.89 -24.03 10.37
N GLU A 131 -0.17 -23.19 9.61
CA GLU A 131 -0.26 -21.73 9.66
C GLU A 131 -1.65 -21.25 9.23
N TYR A 132 -2.21 -21.83 8.17
CA TYR A 132 -3.57 -21.52 7.71
C TYR A 132 -4.63 -21.84 8.77
N ALA A 133 -4.56 -23.02 9.39
CA ALA A 133 -5.48 -23.43 10.45
C ALA A 133 -5.37 -22.51 11.67
N GLN A 134 -4.15 -22.15 12.07
CA GLN A 134 -3.90 -21.21 13.14
C GLN A 134 -4.53 -19.84 12.83
N GLN A 135 -4.30 -19.29 11.65
CA GLN A 135 -4.88 -18.00 11.27
C GLN A 135 -6.41 -18.01 11.24
N THR A 136 -7.01 -19.09 10.78
CA THR A 136 -8.47 -19.26 10.76
C THR A 136 -9.03 -19.26 12.18
N HIS A 137 -8.35 -19.95 13.11
CA HIS A 137 -8.71 -19.95 14.54
C HIS A 137 -8.61 -18.53 15.13
N GLU A 138 -7.51 -17.83 14.86
CA GLU A 138 -7.27 -16.49 15.40
C GLU A 138 -8.21 -15.43 14.80
N LEU A 139 -8.59 -15.54 13.52
CA LEU A 139 -9.64 -14.73 12.90
C LEU A 139 -11.00 -14.99 13.57
N SER A 140 -11.31 -16.25 13.89
CA SER A 140 -12.55 -16.58 14.60
C SER A 140 -12.57 -15.98 16.00
N GLU A 141 -11.43 -15.98 16.69
CA GLU A 141 -11.30 -15.39 18.02
C GLU A 141 -11.54 -13.87 18.01
N ILE A 142 -10.93 -13.13 17.07
CA ILE A 142 -11.13 -11.68 16.99
C ILE A 142 -12.58 -11.33 16.64
N VAL A 143 -13.23 -12.12 15.79
CA VAL A 143 -14.65 -11.92 15.45
C VAL A 143 -15.51 -12.15 16.69
N LEU A 144 -15.33 -13.27 17.40
CA LEU A 144 -16.07 -13.57 18.63
C LEU A 144 -15.85 -12.51 19.72
N PHE A 145 -14.62 -12.04 19.85
CA PHE A 145 -14.28 -10.96 20.77
C PHE A 145 -15.06 -9.67 20.47
N SER A 146 -15.24 -9.38 19.19
CA SER A 146 -15.80 -8.13 18.67
C SER A 146 -17.33 -8.13 18.70
N LEU A 147 -17.94 -9.30 18.53
CA LEU A 147 -19.40 -9.47 18.58
C LEU A 147 -19.96 -9.14 19.97
N GLY A 148 -20.89 -8.19 20.03
CA GLY A 148 -21.55 -7.77 21.27
C GLY A 148 -20.84 -6.66 22.04
N LYS A 149 -19.77 -6.07 21.48
CA LYS A 149 -19.12 -4.88 22.04
C LYS A 149 -19.49 -3.62 21.26
N GLU A 150 -19.63 -2.51 21.96
CA GLU A 150 -19.60 -1.19 21.32
C GLU A 150 -18.16 -0.91 20.89
N LEU A 151 -17.90 -1.15 19.61
CA LEU A 151 -16.63 -0.86 18.96
C LEU A 151 -16.80 0.42 18.14
N LEU A 152 -15.84 1.34 18.28
CA LEU A 152 -15.76 2.57 17.47
C LEU A 152 -15.05 2.28 16.14
N ILE A 153 -15.55 1.30 15.42
CA ILE A 153 -15.01 0.82 14.14
C ILE A 153 -16.00 1.18 13.04
N ASP A 154 -15.48 1.38 11.83
CA ASP A 154 -16.28 1.54 10.62
C ASP A 154 -17.34 0.42 10.50
N GLU A 155 -18.56 0.82 10.18
CA GLU A 155 -19.74 -0.05 10.10
C GLU A 155 -19.55 -1.17 9.07
N GLU A 156 -18.79 -0.93 7.99
CA GLU A 156 -18.48 -1.96 6.99
C GLU A 156 -17.68 -3.12 7.59
N TYR A 157 -16.70 -2.83 8.45
CA TYR A 157 -15.90 -3.87 9.11
C TYR A 157 -16.71 -4.67 10.12
N LEU A 158 -17.60 -4.02 10.85
CA LEU A 158 -18.52 -4.71 11.76
C LEU A 158 -19.50 -5.62 11.01
N LYS A 159 -19.98 -5.18 9.84
CA LYS A 159 -20.80 -6.02 8.94
C LYS A 159 -20.01 -7.24 8.46
N MET A 160 -18.76 -7.07 8.02
CA MET A 160 -17.89 -8.19 7.60
C MET A 160 -17.64 -9.18 8.75
N MET A 161 -17.23 -8.70 9.93
CA MET A 161 -17.02 -9.55 11.12
C MET A 161 -18.29 -10.32 11.50
N SER A 162 -19.45 -9.65 11.49
CA SER A 162 -20.74 -10.29 11.78
C SER A 162 -21.08 -11.39 10.77
N SER A 163 -20.87 -11.12 9.47
CA SER A 163 -21.06 -12.10 8.41
C SER A 163 -20.17 -13.32 8.61
N ILE A 164 -18.87 -13.15 8.86
CA ILE A 164 -17.93 -14.23 9.16
C ILE A 164 -18.38 -15.03 10.39
N GLY A 165 -18.79 -14.36 11.46
CA GLY A 165 -19.30 -15.00 12.66
C GLY A 165 -20.54 -15.88 12.37
N LYS A 166 -21.47 -15.39 11.56
CA LYS A 166 -22.66 -16.16 11.12
C LYS A 166 -22.26 -17.38 10.28
N ILE A 167 -21.29 -17.23 9.38
CA ILE A 167 -20.77 -18.32 8.54
C ILE A 167 -20.13 -19.40 9.41
N ASN A 168 -19.32 -19.02 10.39
CA ASN A 168 -18.66 -19.94 11.31
C ASN A 168 -19.68 -20.72 12.16
N PHE A 169 -20.68 -20.01 12.70
CA PHE A 169 -21.77 -20.64 13.45
C PHE A 169 -22.55 -21.64 12.59
N GLU A 170 -22.90 -21.26 11.35
CA GLU A 170 -23.63 -22.14 10.43
C GLU A 170 -22.80 -23.37 10.05
N SER A 171 -21.48 -23.21 9.87
CA SER A 171 -20.55 -24.33 9.59
C SER A 171 -20.48 -25.31 10.75
N TYR A 172 -20.38 -24.79 11.98
CA TYR A 172 -20.39 -25.61 13.19
C TYR A 172 -21.70 -26.37 13.38
N LEU A 173 -22.83 -25.69 13.15
CA LEU A 173 -24.15 -26.28 13.28
C LEU A 173 -24.37 -27.40 12.26
N LEU A 174 -23.95 -27.19 11.00
CA LEU A 174 -23.98 -28.23 9.97
C LEU A 174 -23.14 -29.45 10.37
N GLY A 175 -21.87 -29.25 10.75
CA GLY A 175 -21.00 -30.35 11.17
C GLY A 175 -21.54 -31.13 12.37
N SER A 176 -22.15 -30.43 13.32
CA SER A 176 -22.83 -31.06 14.46
C SER A 176 -24.03 -31.88 14.02
N LEU A 177 -24.87 -31.39 13.10
CA LEU A 177 -26.03 -32.11 12.59
C LEU A 177 -25.64 -33.34 11.75
N GLU A 178 -24.57 -33.26 10.95
CA GLU A 178 -24.04 -34.36 10.16
C GLU A 178 -23.47 -35.49 11.04
N SER A 179 -22.97 -35.17 12.23
CA SER A 179 -22.48 -36.16 13.20
C SER A 179 -23.59 -37.02 13.81
N ILE A 180 -24.84 -36.57 13.75
CA ILE A 180 -26.00 -37.28 14.29
C ILE A 180 -26.46 -38.33 13.27
N LYS A 181 -26.14 -39.60 13.52
CA LYS A 181 -26.61 -40.74 12.71
C LYS A 181 -28.12 -40.99 12.90
N SER A 182 -28.97 -40.16 12.28
CA SER A 182 -30.43 -40.32 12.29
C SER A 182 -30.93 -40.90 10.96
N LYS A 183 -31.88 -41.84 11.02
CA LYS A 183 -32.56 -42.41 9.84
C LYS A 183 -33.83 -41.65 9.43
N LYS A 184 -34.26 -40.63 10.20
CA LYS A 184 -35.52 -39.91 9.94
C LYS A 184 -35.40 -38.97 8.73
N GLU A 185 -36.35 -39.04 7.80
CA GLU A 185 -36.45 -38.19 6.59
C GLU A 185 -36.26 -36.70 6.91
N LYS A 186 -37.02 -36.21 7.90
CA LYS A 186 -36.99 -34.81 8.37
C LYS A 186 -35.61 -34.35 8.87
N HIS A 187 -34.79 -35.27 9.39
CA HIS A 187 -33.43 -34.93 9.81
C HIS A 187 -32.51 -34.73 8.61
N LYS A 188 -32.67 -35.53 7.56
CA LYS A 188 -31.91 -35.39 6.30
C LYS A 188 -32.28 -34.09 5.58
N GLU A 189 -33.55 -33.72 5.58
CA GLU A 189 -34.06 -32.47 5.01
C GLU A 189 -33.43 -31.23 5.70
N ILE A 190 -33.40 -31.21 7.04
CA ILE A 190 -32.76 -30.14 7.80
C ILE A 190 -31.25 -30.08 7.52
N ILE A 191 -30.55 -31.21 7.43
CA ILE A 191 -29.12 -31.23 7.05
C ILE A 191 -28.92 -30.61 5.66
N LEU A 192 -29.78 -30.95 4.69
CA LEU A 192 -29.71 -30.41 3.32
C LEU A 192 -29.95 -28.89 3.29
N GLU A 193 -30.99 -28.40 3.97
CA GLU A 193 -31.25 -26.96 4.11
C GLU A 193 -30.05 -26.21 4.70
N ARG A 194 -29.47 -26.76 5.77
CA ARG A 194 -28.31 -26.18 6.45
C ARG A 194 -27.05 -26.24 5.60
N LYS A 195 -26.88 -27.28 4.79
CA LYS A 195 -25.78 -27.40 3.84
C LYS A 195 -25.88 -26.34 2.74
N ILE A 196 -27.06 -26.17 2.14
CA ILE A 196 -27.32 -25.12 1.12
C ILE A 196 -27.03 -23.74 1.73
N LYS A 197 -27.54 -23.48 2.93
CA LYS A 197 -27.32 -22.21 3.63
C LYS A 197 -25.84 -21.96 3.92
N ASN A 198 -25.11 -22.98 4.38
CA ASN A 198 -23.67 -22.88 4.64
C ASN A 198 -22.87 -22.54 3.36
N LEU A 199 -23.18 -23.21 2.25
CA LEU A 199 -22.52 -22.95 0.97
C LEU A 199 -22.79 -21.53 0.48
N ARG A 200 -24.05 -21.06 0.53
CA ARG A 200 -24.39 -19.68 0.16
C ARG A 200 -23.65 -18.65 1.02
N TYR A 201 -23.59 -18.89 2.33
CA TYR A 201 -22.86 -18.06 3.27
C TYR A 201 -21.36 -18.00 2.96
N LYS A 202 -20.74 -19.12 2.61
CA LYS A 202 -19.35 -19.13 2.11
C LYS A 202 -19.23 -18.36 0.80
N GLY A 203 -20.12 -18.54 -0.17
CA GLY A 203 -20.11 -17.76 -1.41
C GLY A 203 -20.18 -16.24 -1.15
N THR A 204 -21.07 -15.84 -0.24
CA THR A 204 -21.27 -14.44 0.18
C THR A 204 -20.03 -13.88 0.86
N LEU A 205 -19.30 -14.67 1.66
CA LEU A 205 -18.05 -14.25 2.30
C LEU A 205 -17.03 -13.76 1.27
N TYR A 206 -16.80 -14.56 0.24
CA TYR A 206 -15.85 -14.24 -0.81
C TYR A 206 -16.35 -13.02 -1.59
N LYS A 207 -17.58 -13.08 -2.09
CA LYS A 207 -18.16 -12.07 -2.96
C LYS A 207 -18.27 -10.69 -2.31
N ASP A 208 -18.64 -10.60 -1.03
CA ASP A 208 -18.92 -9.32 -0.36
C ASP A 208 -17.81 -8.89 0.60
N SER A 209 -17.22 -9.81 1.38
CA SER A 209 -16.25 -9.41 2.42
C SER A 209 -14.82 -9.42 1.90
N TYR A 210 -14.40 -10.50 1.25
CA TYR A 210 -13.03 -10.60 0.73
C TYR A 210 -12.77 -9.65 -0.44
N SER A 211 -13.74 -9.47 -1.34
CA SER A 211 -13.66 -8.46 -2.41
C SER A 211 -13.48 -7.04 -1.84
N LYS A 212 -14.26 -6.69 -0.81
CA LYS A 212 -14.22 -5.38 -0.16
C LYS A 212 -12.88 -5.08 0.50
N VAL A 213 -12.24 -6.10 1.09
CA VAL A 213 -10.86 -5.97 1.61
C VAL A 213 -9.89 -5.54 0.51
N LEU A 214 -10.02 -6.06 -0.72
CA LEU A 214 -9.18 -5.64 -1.84
C LEU A 214 -9.52 -4.26 -2.39
N GLU A 215 -10.79 -3.86 -2.38
CA GLU A 215 -11.18 -2.48 -2.72
C GLU A 215 -10.52 -1.48 -1.76
N ILE A 216 -10.62 -1.74 -0.46
CA ILE A 216 -9.97 -0.91 0.57
C ILE A 216 -8.45 -0.89 0.37
N ALA A 217 -7.84 -2.03 0.03
CA ALA A 217 -6.41 -2.13 -0.24
C ALA A 217 -5.99 -1.28 -1.45
N LYS A 218 -6.77 -1.31 -2.54
CA LYS A 218 -6.56 -0.50 -3.74
C LYS A 218 -6.63 0.99 -3.43
N GLU A 219 -7.68 1.43 -2.74
CA GLU A 219 -7.91 2.85 -2.43
C GLU A 219 -6.88 3.40 -1.44
N SER A 220 -6.66 2.67 -0.35
CA SER A 220 -5.82 3.13 0.77
C SER A 220 -4.33 2.91 0.54
N PHE A 221 -3.96 1.80 -0.11
CA PHE A 221 -2.57 1.33 -0.17
C PHE A 221 -2.06 1.00 -1.58
N TRP A 222 -2.84 1.28 -2.64
CA TRP A 222 -2.49 1.00 -4.04
C TRP A 222 -2.25 -0.45 -4.41
N PHE A 223 -2.82 -1.34 -3.62
CA PHE A 223 -2.70 -2.75 -3.87
C PHE A 223 -3.91 -3.24 -4.67
N ASP A 224 -3.75 -3.40 -5.99
CA ASP A 224 -4.82 -3.89 -6.88
C ASP A 224 -4.44 -5.23 -7.52
N ASP A 225 -4.79 -6.31 -6.84
CA ASP A 225 -4.48 -7.68 -7.25
C ASP A 225 -5.64 -8.32 -8.01
N GLN A 226 -5.59 -8.21 -9.34
CA GLN A 226 -6.62 -8.76 -10.23
C GLN A 226 -6.66 -10.30 -10.21
N LEU A 227 -5.53 -10.97 -9.96
CA LEU A 227 -5.50 -12.43 -9.83
C LEU A 227 -6.20 -12.88 -8.55
N LEU A 228 -6.00 -12.15 -7.45
CA LEU A 228 -6.70 -12.43 -6.20
C LEU A 228 -8.19 -12.12 -6.30
N LYS A 229 -8.61 -11.05 -6.99
CA LYS A 229 -10.03 -10.79 -7.31
C LYS A 229 -10.64 -11.92 -8.12
N PHE A 230 -9.97 -12.37 -9.17
CA PHE A 230 -10.41 -13.53 -9.96
C PHE A 230 -10.59 -14.78 -9.08
N PHE A 231 -9.63 -15.08 -8.20
CA PHE A 231 -9.72 -16.21 -7.28
C PHE A 231 -10.94 -16.11 -6.35
N ILE A 232 -11.17 -14.93 -5.78
CA ILE A 232 -12.29 -14.66 -4.87
C ILE A 232 -13.63 -14.99 -5.55
N TYR A 233 -13.89 -14.42 -6.72
CA TYR A 233 -15.16 -14.61 -7.40
C TYR A 233 -15.34 -16.02 -7.97
N THR A 234 -14.26 -16.64 -8.44
CA THR A 234 -14.30 -18.06 -8.86
C THR A 234 -14.64 -18.98 -7.70
N ARG A 235 -14.10 -18.68 -6.50
CA ARG A 235 -14.39 -19.46 -5.30
C ARG A 235 -15.81 -19.23 -4.80
N ALA A 236 -16.31 -18.00 -4.89
CA ALA A 236 -17.70 -17.67 -4.59
C ALA A 236 -18.67 -18.44 -5.51
N ASP A 237 -18.46 -18.39 -6.83
CA ASP A 237 -19.26 -19.14 -7.82
C ASP A 237 -19.28 -20.63 -7.49
N LYS A 238 -18.12 -21.25 -7.20
CA LYS A 238 -18.07 -22.67 -6.84
C LYS A 238 -19.02 -23.04 -5.70
N PHE A 239 -19.08 -22.23 -4.64
CA PHE A 239 -19.98 -22.48 -3.51
C PHE A 239 -21.45 -22.29 -3.88
N PHE A 240 -21.78 -21.24 -4.66
CA PHE A 240 -23.14 -21.01 -5.12
C PHE A 240 -23.61 -22.11 -6.09
N SER A 241 -22.75 -22.52 -7.02
CA SER A 241 -23.00 -23.62 -7.96
C SER A 241 -23.23 -24.96 -7.24
N GLU A 242 -22.46 -25.28 -6.20
CA GLU A 242 -22.71 -26.47 -5.37
C GLU A 242 -24.07 -26.37 -4.63
N ALA A 243 -24.40 -25.19 -4.09
CA ALA A 243 -25.68 -24.97 -3.43
C ALA A 243 -26.85 -25.14 -4.41
N ARG A 244 -26.71 -24.61 -5.62
CA ARG A 244 -27.68 -24.74 -6.71
C ARG A 244 -27.90 -26.20 -7.09
N GLU A 245 -26.83 -26.98 -7.25
CA GLU A 245 -26.92 -28.39 -7.63
C GLU A 245 -27.70 -29.21 -6.59
N ILE A 246 -27.42 -28.98 -5.30
CA ILE A 246 -28.14 -29.63 -4.20
C ILE A 246 -29.62 -29.26 -4.21
N LEU A 247 -29.94 -27.97 -4.37
CA LEU A 247 -31.30 -27.45 -4.41
C LEU A 247 -32.09 -27.94 -5.64
N THR A 248 -31.42 -28.15 -6.77
CA THR A 248 -32.05 -28.70 -8.00
C THR A 248 -32.43 -30.17 -7.82
N LYS A 249 -31.58 -30.96 -7.15
CA LYS A 249 -31.86 -32.36 -6.84
C LYS A 249 -32.90 -32.53 -5.73
N ASN A 250 -33.06 -31.53 -4.87
CA ASN A 250 -33.96 -31.55 -3.72
C ASN A 250 -34.65 -30.17 -3.58
N PRO A 251 -35.70 -29.90 -4.37
CA PRO A 251 -36.33 -28.57 -4.41
C PRO A 251 -37.07 -28.30 -3.10
N LEU A 252 -36.42 -27.55 -2.21
CA LEU A 252 -36.97 -27.11 -0.92
C LEU A 252 -37.71 -25.76 -1.06
N ASP A 253 -37.15 -24.84 -1.85
CA ASP A 253 -37.73 -23.52 -2.14
C ASP A 253 -37.28 -23.04 -3.54
N PRO A 254 -38.19 -22.96 -4.52
CA PRO A 254 -37.87 -22.49 -5.88
C PRO A 254 -37.39 -21.03 -5.96
N SER A 255 -37.75 -20.17 -4.99
CA SER A 255 -37.34 -18.76 -5.00
C SER A 255 -35.84 -18.59 -4.69
N LEU A 256 -35.26 -19.54 -3.95
CA LEU A 256 -33.83 -19.59 -3.67
C LEU A 256 -33.00 -19.89 -4.92
N LEU A 257 -33.55 -20.63 -5.90
CA LEU A 257 -32.83 -20.91 -7.15
C LEU A 257 -32.55 -19.61 -7.92
N LEU A 258 -33.54 -18.73 -8.05
CA LEU A 258 -33.35 -17.44 -8.73
C LEU A 258 -32.30 -16.57 -8.04
N THR A 259 -32.30 -16.56 -6.70
CA THR A 259 -31.30 -15.81 -5.94
C THR A 259 -29.90 -16.40 -6.14
N ILE A 260 -29.75 -17.72 -6.12
CA ILE A 260 -28.45 -18.38 -6.32
C ILE A 260 -27.97 -18.21 -7.78
N ASP A 261 -28.88 -18.27 -8.75
CA ASP A 261 -28.56 -18.05 -10.16
C ASP A 261 -28.06 -16.63 -10.40
N PHE A 262 -28.68 -15.63 -9.75
CA PHE A 262 -28.19 -14.25 -9.74
C PHE A 262 -26.75 -14.16 -9.19
N GLU A 263 -26.50 -14.81 -8.05
CA GLU A 263 -25.17 -14.79 -7.42
C GLU A 263 -24.09 -15.46 -8.27
N ILE A 264 -24.43 -16.56 -8.95
CA ILE A 264 -23.54 -17.25 -9.87
C ILE A 264 -23.17 -16.34 -11.05
N ALA A 265 -24.15 -15.74 -11.70
CA ALA A 265 -23.92 -14.85 -12.84
C ALA A 265 -23.09 -13.62 -12.44
N LEU A 266 -23.39 -13.00 -11.29
CA LEU A 266 -22.58 -11.89 -10.75
C LEU A 266 -21.12 -12.31 -10.49
N CYS A 267 -20.90 -13.47 -9.86
CA CYS A 267 -19.54 -13.97 -9.60
C CYS A 267 -18.78 -14.28 -10.90
N LYS A 268 -19.44 -14.89 -11.89
CA LYS A 268 -18.83 -15.14 -13.19
C LYS A 268 -18.49 -13.85 -13.93
N GLY A 269 -19.42 -12.89 -13.94
CA GLY A 269 -19.20 -11.56 -14.52
C GLY A 269 -17.98 -10.88 -13.90
N GLN A 270 -17.91 -10.81 -12.57
CA GLN A 270 -16.79 -10.21 -11.84
C GLN A 270 -15.46 -10.94 -12.04
N ALA A 271 -15.46 -12.28 -12.06
CA ALA A 271 -14.26 -13.06 -12.35
C ALA A 271 -13.71 -12.75 -13.76
N LYS A 272 -14.61 -12.63 -14.75
CA LYS A 272 -14.27 -12.27 -16.13
C LYS A 272 -13.77 -10.83 -16.25
N LEU A 273 -14.38 -9.89 -15.54
CA LEU A 273 -13.91 -8.51 -15.45
C LEU A 273 -12.48 -8.43 -14.89
N ALA A 274 -12.17 -9.20 -13.84
CA ALA A 274 -10.84 -9.24 -13.26
C ALA A 274 -9.80 -9.81 -14.24
N ILE A 275 -10.14 -10.89 -14.98
CA ILE A 275 -9.26 -11.45 -16.02
C ILE A 275 -9.05 -10.45 -17.17
N GLY A 276 -10.12 -9.80 -17.65
CA GLY A 276 -10.01 -8.80 -18.71
C GLY A 276 -9.13 -7.62 -18.29
N SER A 277 -9.31 -7.13 -17.06
CA SER A 277 -8.49 -6.05 -16.47
C SER A 277 -7.02 -6.45 -16.35
N TYR A 278 -6.76 -7.71 -16.01
CA TYR A 278 -5.42 -8.27 -15.96
C TYR A 278 -4.74 -8.29 -17.35
N TYR A 279 -5.43 -8.79 -18.39
CA TYR A 279 -4.87 -8.78 -19.75
C TYR A 279 -4.73 -7.36 -20.32
N LEU A 280 -5.57 -6.43 -19.90
CA LEU A 280 -5.42 -5.02 -20.23
C LEU A 280 -4.11 -4.43 -19.69
N GLU A 281 -3.75 -4.73 -18.44
CA GLU A 281 -2.47 -4.34 -17.84
C GLU A 281 -1.29 -4.92 -18.63
N LEU A 282 -1.38 -6.20 -19.04
CA LEU A 282 -0.37 -6.84 -19.88
C LEU A 282 -0.26 -6.20 -21.27
N ALA A 283 -1.38 -5.86 -21.91
CA ALA A 283 -1.41 -5.25 -23.23
C ALA A 283 -0.65 -3.90 -23.25
N VAL A 284 -0.93 -3.05 -22.26
CA VAL A 284 -0.23 -1.77 -22.10
C VAL A 284 1.26 -1.99 -21.84
N ASN A 285 1.62 -2.93 -20.97
CA ASN A 285 3.02 -3.27 -20.69
C ASN A 285 3.76 -3.79 -21.94
N SER A 286 3.10 -4.58 -22.79
CA SER A 286 3.66 -5.02 -24.08
C SER A 286 3.89 -3.85 -25.05
N LEU A 287 2.97 -2.88 -25.13
CA LEU A 287 3.18 -1.67 -25.94
C LEU A 287 4.36 -0.82 -25.43
N MET A 288 4.51 -0.68 -24.11
CA MET A 288 5.65 -0.01 -23.48
C MET A 288 6.99 -0.67 -23.87
N ARG A 289 6.97 -1.99 -24.08
CA ARG A 289 8.11 -2.80 -24.52
C ARG A 289 8.26 -2.91 -26.03
N ASP A 290 7.47 -2.14 -26.77
CA ASP A 290 7.49 -2.10 -28.23
C ASP A 290 6.99 -3.39 -28.90
N ASN A 291 6.28 -4.26 -28.16
CA ASN A 291 5.72 -5.52 -28.65
C ASN A 291 4.24 -5.38 -29.03
N HIS A 292 3.99 -4.76 -30.18
CA HIS A 292 2.64 -4.50 -30.68
C HIS A 292 1.83 -5.77 -30.99
N PRO A 293 2.41 -6.84 -31.60
CA PRO A 293 1.68 -8.08 -31.84
C PRO A 293 1.16 -8.73 -30.54
N GLN A 294 2.03 -8.81 -29.52
CA GLN A 294 1.63 -9.37 -28.23
C GLN A 294 0.59 -8.49 -27.53
N ALA A 295 0.72 -7.16 -27.63
CA ALA A 295 -0.30 -6.25 -27.11
C ALA A 295 -1.66 -6.46 -27.79
N TYR A 296 -1.67 -6.64 -29.12
CA TYR A 296 -2.90 -6.95 -29.87
C TYR A 296 -3.56 -8.23 -29.36
N ASP A 297 -2.78 -9.30 -29.20
CA ASP A 297 -3.30 -10.57 -28.67
C ASP A 297 -3.91 -10.38 -27.27
N TYR A 298 -3.26 -9.61 -26.39
CA TYR A 298 -3.79 -9.32 -25.06
C TYR A 298 -5.04 -8.44 -25.06
N PHE A 299 -5.11 -7.42 -25.92
CA PHE A 299 -6.33 -6.62 -26.09
C PHE A 299 -7.51 -7.46 -26.59
N MET A 300 -7.25 -8.37 -27.53
CA MET A 300 -8.26 -9.32 -28.02
C MET A 300 -8.77 -10.24 -26.91
N ILE A 301 -7.87 -10.76 -26.06
CA ILE A 301 -8.25 -11.58 -24.90
C ILE A 301 -9.04 -10.73 -23.90
N ALA A 302 -8.57 -9.53 -23.55
CA ALA A 302 -9.26 -8.64 -22.63
C ALA A 302 -10.69 -8.32 -23.11
N ASN A 303 -10.85 -7.93 -24.37
CA ASN A 303 -12.16 -7.63 -24.96
C ASN A 303 -13.09 -8.86 -24.93
N LYS A 304 -12.56 -10.04 -25.26
CA LYS A 304 -13.32 -11.29 -25.17
C LYS A 304 -13.82 -11.54 -23.75
N GLU A 305 -12.97 -11.39 -22.75
CA GLU A 305 -13.33 -11.62 -21.34
C GLU A 305 -14.31 -10.56 -20.84
N PHE A 306 -14.20 -9.29 -21.25
CA PHE A 306 -15.20 -8.26 -20.95
C PHE A 306 -16.55 -8.55 -21.61
N ASN A 307 -16.57 -9.00 -22.87
CA ASN A 307 -17.81 -9.41 -23.54
C ASN A 307 -18.45 -10.64 -22.88
N GLU A 308 -17.65 -11.61 -22.45
CA GLU A 308 -18.13 -12.75 -21.65
C GLU A 308 -18.68 -12.27 -20.30
N SER A 309 -18.02 -11.29 -19.65
CA SER A 309 -18.52 -10.66 -18.43
C SER A 309 -19.89 -10.02 -18.65
N LEU A 310 -20.04 -9.18 -19.69
CA LEU A 310 -21.30 -8.54 -20.04
C LEU A 310 -22.40 -9.57 -20.34
N LYS A 311 -22.06 -10.67 -21.01
CA LYS A 311 -23.01 -11.76 -21.29
C LYS A 311 -23.50 -12.45 -20.01
N GLU A 312 -22.64 -12.64 -19.01
CA GLU A 312 -23.05 -13.18 -17.71
C GLU A 312 -23.94 -12.16 -16.96
N MET A 313 -23.57 -10.87 -16.99
CA MET A 313 -24.32 -9.80 -16.33
C MET A 313 -25.69 -9.54 -16.98
N ASN A 314 -25.82 -9.65 -18.29
CA ASN A 314 -27.09 -9.48 -19.02
C ASN A 314 -28.09 -10.62 -18.80
N GLN A 315 -27.68 -11.71 -18.16
CA GLN A 315 -28.60 -12.76 -17.70
C GLN A 315 -29.33 -12.36 -16.41
N LEU A 316 -28.94 -11.25 -15.77
CA LEU A 316 -29.53 -10.74 -14.54
C LEU A 316 -30.71 -9.80 -14.81
N PRO A 317 -31.73 -9.76 -13.95
CA PRO A 317 -32.79 -8.76 -14.02
C PRO A 317 -32.23 -7.35 -13.74
N VAL A 318 -32.58 -6.39 -14.60
CA VAL A 318 -32.04 -5.01 -14.68
C VAL A 318 -32.34 -4.15 -13.44
N GLU A 319 -33.24 -4.58 -12.55
CA GLU A 319 -33.79 -3.75 -11.46
C GLU A 319 -32.83 -3.51 -10.26
N SER A 320 -31.60 -4.03 -10.28
CA SER A 320 -30.62 -3.78 -9.22
C SER A 320 -29.66 -2.64 -9.60
N THR A 321 -29.57 -1.60 -8.77
CA THR A 321 -28.62 -0.49 -9.00
C THR A 321 -27.16 -0.96 -9.02
N VAL A 322 -26.84 -1.99 -8.21
CA VAL A 322 -25.49 -2.61 -8.15
C VAL A 322 -25.13 -3.32 -9.46
N SER A 323 -26.10 -3.85 -10.21
CA SER A 323 -25.85 -4.44 -11.53
C SER A 323 -25.63 -3.40 -12.62
N GLN A 324 -26.26 -2.22 -12.52
CA GLN A 324 -26.12 -1.21 -13.57
C GLN A 324 -24.74 -0.56 -13.57
N ASP A 325 -24.23 -0.12 -12.41
CA ASP A 325 -22.89 0.49 -12.31
C ASP A 325 -21.79 -0.46 -12.84
N LEU A 326 -21.93 -1.76 -12.56
CA LEU A 326 -21.00 -2.77 -13.05
C LEU A 326 -21.13 -3.01 -14.56
N VAL A 327 -22.35 -3.01 -15.09
CA VAL A 327 -22.60 -3.12 -16.54
C VAL A 327 -21.99 -1.91 -17.26
N ASP A 328 -22.23 -0.70 -16.79
CA ASP A 328 -21.68 0.54 -17.36
C ASP A 328 -20.13 0.49 -17.35
N GLN A 329 -19.54 -0.01 -16.25
CA GLN A 329 -18.08 -0.22 -16.17
C GLN A 329 -17.58 -1.25 -17.19
N ILE A 330 -18.29 -2.36 -17.38
CA ILE A 330 -17.92 -3.40 -18.35
C ILE A 330 -18.04 -2.86 -19.77
N GLU A 331 -19.14 -2.17 -20.10
CA GLU A 331 -19.37 -1.56 -21.41
C GLU A 331 -18.29 -0.54 -21.75
N ALA A 332 -17.92 0.35 -20.82
CA ALA A 332 -16.82 1.28 -21.01
C ALA A 332 -15.48 0.56 -21.29
N ASN A 333 -15.22 -0.57 -20.63
CA ASN A 333 -14.02 -1.38 -20.89
C ASN A 333 -14.07 -2.09 -22.26
N ILE A 334 -15.25 -2.56 -22.70
CA ILE A 334 -15.44 -3.13 -24.03
C ILE A 334 -15.17 -2.06 -25.09
N GLU A 335 -15.82 -0.89 -24.99
CA GLU A 335 -15.62 0.22 -25.93
C GLU A 335 -14.15 0.62 -26.01
N PHE A 336 -13.49 0.77 -24.86
CA PHE A 336 -12.06 1.05 -24.78
C PHE A 336 -11.24 -0.03 -25.51
N THR A 337 -11.45 -1.31 -25.18
CA THR A 337 -10.65 -2.40 -25.77
C THR A 337 -10.93 -2.61 -27.25
N GLU A 338 -12.15 -2.41 -27.75
CA GLU A 338 -12.48 -2.50 -29.17
C GLU A 338 -11.77 -1.43 -30.00
N VAL A 339 -11.79 -0.18 -29.50
CA VAL A 339 -11.02 0.92 -30.09
C VAL A 339 -9.55 0.56 -30.13
N PHE A 340 -8.96 0.23 -28.98
CA PHE A 340 -7.52 0.01 -28.91
C PHE A 340 -7.06 -1.24 -29.65
N THR A 341 -7.86 -2.30 -29.68
CA THR A 341 -7.61 -3.48 -30.52
C THR A 341 -7.46 -3.07 -31.98
N THR A 342 -8.39 -2.25 -32.48
CA THR A 342 -8.39 -1.76 -33.87
C THR A 342 -7.17 -0.88 -34.14
N LEU A 343 -6.84 0.03 -33.22
CA LEU A 343 -5.68 0.91 -33.33
C LEU A 343 -4.35 0.15 -33.31
N VAL A 344 -4.20 -0.85 -32.43
CA VAL A 344 -3.01 -1.70 -32.37
C VAL A 344 -2.92 -2.57 -33.62
N ALA A 345 -4.03 -3.11 -34.13
CA ALA A 345 -4.06 -3.87 -35.38
C ALA A 345 -3.55 -3.03 -36.56
N LEU A 346 -4.03 -1.78 -36.67
CA LEU A 346 -3.54 -0.82 -37.66
C LEU A 346 -2.02 -0.61 -37.54
N SER A 347 -1.52 -0.40 -36.32
CA SER A 347 -0.08 -0.25 -36.09
C SER A 347 0.72 -1.50 -36.48
N CYS A 348 0.25 -2.70 -36.11
CA CYS A 348 0.84 -3.98 -36.50
C CYS A 348 0.91 -4.14 -38.03
N SER A 349 -0.17 -3.83 -38.75
CA SER A 349 -0.20 -3.92 -40.21
C SER A 349 0.71 -2.88 -40.88
N ILE A 350 0.82 -1.67 -40.34
CA ILE A 350 1.78 -0.65 -40.81
C ILE A 350 3.21 -1.16 -40.63
N ILE A 351 3.53 -1.75 -39.47
CA ILE A 351 4.84 -2.36 -39.21
C ILE A 351 5.11 -3.49 -40.20
N GLU A 352 4.14 -4.35 -40.47
CA GLU A 352 4.25 -5.46 -41.41
C GLU A 352 4.52 -4.99 -42.85
N ILE A 353 3.72 -4.06 -43.38
CA ILE A 353 3.93 -3.47 -44.72
C ILE A 353 5.31 -2.83 -44.83
N SER A 354 5.79 -2.23 -43.74
CA SER A 354 7.10 -1.61 -43.70
C SER A 354 8.25 -2.62 -43.60
N SER A 355 8.02 -3.92 -43.38
CA SER A 355 9.07 -4.90 -43.10
C SER A 355 9.24 -6.00 -44.15
N GLN A 356 8.29 -6.14 -45.09
CA GLN A 356 8.28 -7.21 -46.09
C GLN A 356 8.41 -6.67 -47.52
N VAL A 357 9.03 -7.46 -48.41
CA VAL A 357 9.02 -7.17 -49.85
C VAL A 357 7.75 -7.75 -50.44
N LEU A 358 6.73 -6.91 -50.64
CA LEU A 358 5.44 -7.33 -51.19
C LEU A 358 5.37 -7.09 -52.72
N PRO A 359 4.76 -8.00 -53.50
CA PRO A 359 4.40 -7.71 -54.88
C PRO A 359 3.50 -6.46 -54.97
N ALA A 360 3.66 -5.64 -56.02
CA ALA A 360 2.96 -4.35 -56.14
C ALA A 360 1.41 -4.47 -56.12
N LYS A 361 0.86 -5.59 -56.60
CA LYS A 361 -0.59 -5.86 -56.52
C LYS A 361 -1.04 -6.10 -55.07
N GLU A 362 -0.26 -6.86 -54.32
CA GLU A 362 -0.54 -7.18 -52.92
C GLU A 362 -0.36 -5.96 -52.01
N LEU A 363 0.71 -5.19 -52.23
CA LEU A 363 0.94 -3.93 -51.51
C LEU A 363 -0.24 -2.95 -51.68
N ARG A 364 -0.71 -2.75 -52.92
CA ARG A 364 -1.87 -1.88 -53.20
C ARG A 364 -3.16 -2.39 -52.55
N ALA A 365 -3.39 -3.70 -52.57
CA ALA A 365 -4.54 -4.30 -51.90
C ALA A 365 -4.49 -4.08 -50.37
N ARG A 366 -3.32 -4.29 -49.74
CA ARG A 366 -3.14 -4.04 -48.31
C ARG A 366 -3.30 -2.57 -47.94
N ILE A 367 -2.74 -1.65 -48.72
CA ILE A 367 -2.92 -0.20 -48.50
C ILE A 367 -4.40 0.17 -48.58
N THR A 368 -5.12 -0.32 -49.60
CA THR A 368 -6.56 -0.04 -49.78
C THR A 368 -7.38 -0.57 -48.60
N SER A 369 -7.11 -1.80 -48.16
CA SER A 369 -7.74 -2.41 -46.99
C SER A 369 -7.52 -1.59 -45.72
N LEU A 370 -6.27 -1.17 -45.46
CA LEU A 370 -5.97 -0.34 -44.29
C LEU A 370 -6.59 1.06 -44.39
N THR A 371 -6.66 1.64 -45.59
CA THR A 371 -7.30 2.95 -45.81
C THR A 371 -8.78 2.86 -45.44
N SER A 372 -9.47 1.81 -45.90
CA SER A 372 -10.86 1.58 -45.52
C SER A 372 -11.04 1.34 -44.01
N LEU A 373 -10.07 0.72 -43.34
CA LEU A 373 -10.12 0.49 -41.89
C LEU A 373 -9.86 1.78 -41.09
N SER A 374 -8.94 2.64 -41.56
CA SER A 374 -8.69 3.94 -40.92
C SER A 374 -9.83 4.94 -41.12
N GLU A 375 -10.59 4.81 -42.21
CA GLU A 375 -11.73 5.66 -42.55
C GLU A 375 -13.07 5.07 -42.07
N ALA A 376 -13.08 3.82 -41.60
CA ALA A 376 -14.28 3.18 -41.10
C ALA A 376 -14.77 3.92 -39.84
N PRO A 377 -15.99 4.50 -39.86
CA PRO A 377 -16.56 5.04 -38.65
C PRO A 377 -16.88 3.87 -37.73
N LEU A 378 -16.17 3.74 -36.60
CA LEU A 378 -16.70 3.02 -35.46
C LEU A 378 -17.88 3.86 -34.95
N ALA A 379 -19.07 3.52 -35.44
CA ALA A 379 -20.23 4.42 -35.54
C ALA A 379 -20.73 5.03 -34.23
N ASN A 380 -20.20 4.62 -33.07
CA ASN A 380 -20.65 5.05 -31.75
C ASN A 380 -19.55 5.62 -30.83
N ILE A 381 -18.30 5.77 -31.27
CA ILE A 381 -17.19 6.12 -30.36
C ILE A 381 -16.52 7.44 -30.77
N GLU A 382 -16.90 8.52 -30.09
CA GLU A 382 -16.42 9.89 -30.35
C GLU A 382 -14.88 10.00 -30.27
N PHE A 383 -14.27 9.28 -29.32
CA PHE A 383 -12.81 9.25 -29.13
C PHE A 383 -12.05 8.73 -30.36
N TYR A 384 -12.54 7.68 -31.04
CA TYR A 384 -11.90 7.12 -32.22
C TYR A 384 -11.85 8.17 -33.35
N ASN A 385 -12.96 8.85 -33.60
CA ASN A 385 -13.07 9.81 -34.71
C ASN A 385 -12.25 11.09 -34.49
N GLN A 386 -11.87 11.40 -33.24
CA GLN A 386 -11.04 12.55 -32.89
C GLN A 386 -9.55 12.20 -32.72
N SER A 387 -9.17 10.93 -32.93
CA SER A 387 -7.80 10.47 -32.71
C SER A 387 -6.81 11.06 -33.72
N GLU A 388 -5.85 11.83 -33.21
CA GLU A 388 -4.71 12.34 -34.00
C GLU A 388 -3.87 11.22 -34.63
N PHE A 389 -3.83 10.05 -33.97
CA PHE A 389 -3.16 8.87 -34.50
C PHE A 389 -3.85 8.38 -35.77
N LEU A 390 -5.17 8.24 -35.76
CA LEU A 390 -5.94 7.80 -36.94
C LEU A 390 -5.86 8.79 -38.09
N ASN A 391 -5.98 10.09 -37.82
CA ASN A 391 -5.80 11.13 -38.83
C ASN A 391 -4.42 11.03 -39.50
N THR A 392 -3.38 10.74 -38.71
CA THR A 392 -2.02 10.53 -39.23
C THR A 392 -1.92 9.25 -40.06
N VAL A 393 -2.52 8.15 -39.60
CA VAL A 393 -2.57 6.88 -40.35
C VAL A 393 -3.25 7.07 -41.70
N GLY A 394 -4.43 7.70 -41.74
CA GLY A 394 -5.17 7.97 -42.99
C GLY A 394 -4.32 8.77 -43.99
N PHE A 395 -3.68 9.86 -43.53
CA PHE A 395 -2.77 10.64 -44.37
C PHE A 395 -1.58 9.83 -44.90
N VAL A 396 -0.96 8.97 -44.08
CA VAL A 396 0.15 8.11 -44.51
C VAL A 396 -0.31 7.11 -45.57
N LEU A 397 -1.46 6.47 -45.35
CA LEU A 397 -2.00 5.46 -46.26
C LEU A 397 -2.43 6.06 -47.60
N GLU A 398 -3.05 7.23 -47.60
CA GLU A 398 -3.40 7.97 -48.83
C GLU A 398 -2.15 8.29 -49.66
N ASN A 399 -1.09 8.79 -49.03
CA ASN A 399 0.17 9.07 -49.73
C ASN A 399 0.81 7.79 -50.29
N LEU A 400 0.84 6.70 -49.52
CA LEU A 400 1.35 5.42 -50.00
C LEU A 400 0.52 4.88 -51.16
N LYS A 401 -0.80 5.08 -51.15
CA LYS A 401 -1.71 4.70 -52.23
C LYS A 401 -1.36 5.44 -53.52
N ILE A 402 -1.25 6.76 -53.47
CA ILE A 402 -0.87 7.62 -54.61
C ILE A 402 0.50 7.18 -55.16
N LEU A 403 1.50 6.99 -54.30
CA LEU A 403 2.83 6.58 -54.76
C LEU A 403 2.83 5.18 -55.39
N ALA A 404 2.06 4.24 -54.84
CA ALA A 404 1.95 2.88 -55.37
C ALA A 404 1.25 2.81 -56.75
N GLU A 405 0.51 3.85 -57.14
CA GLU A 405 -0.10 3.96 -58.47
C GLU A 405 0.92 4.42 -59.53
N HIS A 406 1.92 5.19 -59.14
CA HIS A 406 2.89 5.81 -60.06
C HIS A 406 4.27 5.16 -60.08
N GLU A 407 4.69 4.48 -59.01
CA GLU A 407 6.01 3.86 -58.90
C GLU A 407 6.01 2.51 -58.15
N LYS A 408 7.04 1.69 -58.40
CA LYS A 408 7.30 0.48 -57.61
C LYS A 408 7.97 0.87 -56.29
N LEU A 409 7.21 0.83 -55.21
CA LEU A 409 7.68 1.19 -53.88
C LEU A 409 8.67 0.16 -53.30
N SER A 410 9.84 0.63 -52.89
CA SER A 410 10.79 -0.17 -52.08
C SER A 410 10.41 -0.10 -50.60
N ILE A 411 10.83 -1.11 -49.81
CA ILE A 411 10.67 -1.10 -48.34
C ILE A 411 11.19 0.19 -47.72
N LYS A 412 12.34 0.67 -48.20
CA LYS A 412 12.95 1.92 -47.72
C LYS A 412 12.03 3.12 -47.98
N ARG A 413 11.46 3.22 -49.19
CA ARG A 413 10.54 4.29 -49.56
C ARG A 413 9.26 4.28 -48.70
N ILE A 414 8.69 3.09 -48.48
CA ILE A 414 7.53 2.89 -47.61
C ILE A 414 7.84 3.33 -46.18
N LYS A 415 8.94 2.86 -45.60
CA LYS A 415 9.39 3.28 -44.26
C LYS A 415 9.58 4.78 -44.15
N ASP A 416 10.16 5.42 -45.18
CA ASP A 416 10.46 6.85 -45.16
C ASP A 416 9.18 7.70 -45.20
N GLU A 417 8.16 7.30 -45.97
CA GLU A 417 6.86 7.99 -45.96
C GLU A 417 6.09 7.77 -44.65
N ILE A 418 6.08 6.56 -44.10
CA ILE A 418 5.49 6.30 -42.78
C ILE A 418 6.18 7.15 -41.71
N LYS A 419 7.52 7.20 -41.71
CA LYS A 419 8.29 8.05 -40.80
C LYS A 419 7.93 9.52 -40.96
N LYS A 420 7.75 10.02 -42.19
CA LYS A 420 7.39 11.42 -42.44
C LYS A 420 6.04 11.78 -41.82
N GLY A 421 5.03 10.93 -41.98
CA GLY A 421 3.71 11.13 -41.36
C GLY A 421 3.76 11.10 -39.84
N PHE A 422 4.31 10.03 -39.26
CA PHE A 422 4.38 9.89 -37.79
C PHE A 422 5.33 10.88 -37.11
N ARG A 423 6.33 11.43 -37.81
CA ARG A 423 7.12 12.56 -37.30
C ARG A 423 6.26 13.80 -37.06
N ARG A 424 5.29 14.10 -37.94
CA ARG A 424 4.36 15.22 -37.75
C ARG A 424 3.51 15.01 -36.49
N LEU A 425 2.99 13.81 -36.30
CA LEU A 425 2.26 13.45 -35.08
C LEU A 425 3.13 13.58 -33.83
N GLY A 426 4.39 13.11 -33.91
CA GLY A 426 5.36 13.27 -32.82
C GLY A 426 5.62 14.74 -32.45
N VAL A 427 5.67 15.64 -33.45
CA VAL A 427 5.79 17.10 -33.21
C VAL A 427 4.55 17.67 -32.54
N ILE A 428 3.34 17.24 -32.95
CA ILE A 428 2.08 17.68 -32.33
C ILE A 428 2.03 17.24 -30.86
N PHE A 429 2.28 15.96 -30.57
CA PHE A 429 2.27 15.46 -29.21
C PHE A 429 3.36 16.10 -28.35
N LYS A 430 4.56 16.30 -28.88
CA LYS A 430 5.60 17.07 -28.20
C LYS A 430 5.08 18.47 -27.82
N GLY A 431 4.46 19.18 -28.76
CA GLY A 431 3.89 20.51 -28.49
C GLY A 431 2.80 20.49 -27.41
N ARG A 432 1.93 19.47 -27.41
CA ARG A 432 0.91 19.30 -26.35
C ARG A 432 1.55 19.04 -24.99
N ILE A 433 2.50 18.11 -24.90
CA ILE A 433 3.25 17.79 -23.67
C ILE A 433 3.98 19.04 -23.15
N ASP A 434 4.66 19.79 -24.02
CA ASP A 434 5.39 21.00 -23.67
C ASP A 434 4.40 22.09 -23.16
N ASN A 435 3.23 22.24 -23.79
CA ASN A 435 2.21 23.20 -23.37
C ASN A 435 1.59 22.84 -22.02
N LEU A 436 1.27 21.56 -21.78
CA LEU A 436 0.79 21.08 -20.49
C LEU A 436 1.83 21.27 -19.40
N SER A 437 3.10 20.97 -19.70
CA SER A 437 4.22 21.24 -18.79
C SER A 437 4.29 22.72 -18.40
N ARG A 438 4.22 23.63 -19.39
CA ARG A 438 4.24 25.09 -19.12
C ARG A 438 3.04 25.54 -18.31
N ALA A 439 1.84 25.08 -18.64
CA ALA A 439 0.62 25.43 -17.91
C ALA A 439 0.70 24.97 -16.45
N PHE A 440 1.23 23.76 -16.22
CA PHE A 440 1.46 23.24 -14.89
C PHE A 440 2.49 24.06 -14.09
N LEU A 441 3.61 24.43 -14.72
CA LEU A 441 4.63 25.30 -14.10
C LEU A 441 4.11 26.70 -13.76
N GLN A 442 3.09 27.18 -14.49
CA GLN A 442 2.46 28.50 -14.28
C GLN A 442 1.38 28.51 -13.19
N LEU A 443 0.99 27.35 -12.63
CA LEU A 443 0.03 27.31 -11.53
C LEU A 443 0.58 28.11 -10.32
N PRO A 444 -0.27 28.87 -9.61
CA PRO A 444 0.18 29.68 -8.46
C PRO A 444 0.61 28.74 -7.32
N TRP A 445 1.87 28.75 -6.89
CA TRP A 445 2.39 27.78 -5.90
C TRP A 445 2.20 28.19 -4.43
N GLU A 446 1.24 29.05 -4.14
CA GLU A 446 0.88 29.41 -2.76
C GLU A 446 -0.02 28.32 -2.15
N ASP A 447 0.20 27.98 -0.87
CA ASP A 447 -0.51 26.91 -0.15
C ASP A 447 -1.81 27.43 0.51
N ASP A 448 -2.57 28.26 -0.20
CA ASP A 448 -3.90 28.71 0.23
C ASP A 448 -5.00 27.73 -0.23
N GLN A 449 -6.14 27.71 0.46
CA GLN A 449 -7.18 26.71 0.21
C GLN A 449 -7.79 26.80 -1.21
N LYS A 450 -7.86 28.01 -1.79
CA LYS A 450 -8.48 28.26 -3.08
C LYS A 450 -7.55 27.83 -4.22
N ASP A 451 -6.25 28.08 -4.07
CA ASP A 451 -5.22 27.65 -4.99
C ASP A 451 -5.08 26.12 -5.00
N LEU A 452 -5.20 25.47 -3.84
CA LEU A 452 -5.22 24.00 -3.74
C LEU A 452 -6.40 23.37 -4.52
N GLU A 453 -7.56 24.01 -4.56
CA GLU A 453 -8.72 23.54 -5.33
C GLU A 453 -8.51 23.68 -6.84
N ILE A 454 -8.00 24.83 -7.29
CA ILE A 454 -7.69 25.08 -8.70
C ILE A 454 -6.64 24.08 -9.21
N LYS A 455 -5.56 23.88 -8.46
CA LYS A 455 -4.50 22.93 -8.81
C LYS A 455 -5.00 21.50 -8.91
N ASN A 456 -5.80 21.05 -7.95
CA ASN A 456 -6.30 19.68 -7.96
C ASN A 456 -7.23 19.43 -9.15
N ALA A 457 -8.11 20.39 -9.48
CA ALA A 457 -8.97 20.32 -10.65
C ALA A 457 -8.17 20.30 -11.97
N PHE A 458 -7.11 21.12 -12.07
CA PHE A 458 -6.18 21.07 -13.20
C PHE A 458 -5.54 19.68 -13.32
N CYS A 459 -4.96 19.15 -12.24
CA CYS A 459 -4.29 17.86 -12.29
C CYS A 459 -5.23 16.71 -12.69
N GLU A 460 -6.45 16.67 -12.13
CA GLU A 460 -7.45 15.65 -12.49
C GLU A 460 -7.80 15.71 -13.98
N THR A 461 -7.97 16.91 -14.54
CA THR A 461 -8.31 17.12 -15.95
C THR A 461 -7.16 16.75 -16.88
N GLU A 462 -5.93 17.17 -16.54
CA GLU A 462 -4.76 16.95 -17.40
C GLU A 462 -4.21 15.53 -17.35
N THR A 463 -4.44 14.78 -16.25
CA THR A 463 -4.11 13.36 -16.18
C THR A 463 -4.76 12.56 -17.30
N VAL A 464 -6.06 12.78 -17.57
CA VAL A 464 -6.79 12.07 -18.62
C VAL A 464 -6.19 12.39 -20.00
N LYS A 465 -5.96 13.67 -20.30
CA LYS A 465 -5.37 14.08 -21.58
C LYS A 465 -3.97 13.52 -21.80
N LEU A 466 -3.16 13.45 -20.74
CA LEU A 466 -1.81 12.86 -20.82
C LEU A 466 -1.84 11.36 -21.04
N GLN A 467 -2.81 10.65 -20.45
CA GLN A 467 -3.02 9.22 -20.73
C GLN A 467 -3.38 9.02 -22.20
N ASP A 468 -4.30 9.81 -22.75
CA ASP A 468 -4.69 9.72 -24.17
C ASP A 468 -3.51 9.98 -25.12
N ILE A 469 -2.69 11.00 -24.81
CA ILE A 469 -1.47 11.31 -25.55
C ILE A 469 -0.48 10.15 -25.46
N LEU A 470 -0.22 9.63 -24.25
CA LEU A 470 0.73 8.54 -24.03
C LEU A 470 0.30 7.30 -24.80
N ILE A 471 -0.97 6.89 -24.71
CA ILE A 471 -1.45 5.70 -25.43
C ILE A 471 -1.32 5.91 -26.95
N SER A 472 -1.63 7.10 -27.46
CA SER A 472 -1.43 7.42 -28.88
C SER A 472 0.03 7.33 -29.32
N ILE A 473 0.98 7.75 -28.47
CA ILE A 473 2.42 7.61 -28.72
C ILE A 473 2.84 6.14 -28.70
N LEU A 474 2.25 5.34 -27.81
CA LEU A 474 2.56 3.91 -27.70
C LEU A 474 2.17 3.14 -28.97
N LEU A 475 1.19 3.61 -29.73
CA LEU A 475 0.78 3.04 -31.01
C LEU A 475 1.69 3.41 -32.18
N ILE A 476 2.57 4.41 -32.04
CA ILE A 476 3.48 4.82 -33.11
C ILE A 476 4.48 3.68 -33.42
N PRO A 477 4.76 3.37 -34.70
CA PRO A 477 5.72 2.32 -35.04
C PRO A 477 7.12 2.55 -34.48
N SER A 478 7.76 1.46 -34.03
CA SER A 478 9.08 1.44 -33.37
C SER A 478 10.21 2.14 -34.13
N PHE A 479 10.19 2.09 -35.46
CA PHE A 479 11.22 2.67 -36.32
C PHE A 479 11.13 4.19 -36.44
N VAL A 480 10.15 4.85 -35.80
CA VAL A 480 10.06 6.30 -35.67
C VAL A 480 10.94 6.73 -34.50
N LYS A 481 12.05 7.41 -34.81
CA LYS A 481 13.15 7.72 -33.89
C LYS A 481 12.71 8.40 -32.58
N ASP A 482 11.70 9.26 -32.63
CA ASP A 482 11.28 10.09 -31.49
C ASP A 482 10.30 9.39 -30.54
N ARG A 483 9.79 8.20 -30.89
CA ARG A 483 8.78 7.47 -30.08
C ARG A 483 9.26 7.26 -28.65
N LYS A 484 10.47 6.71 -28.45
CA LYS A 484 11.00 6.40 -27.11
C LYS A 484 11.09 7.64 -26.22
N ILE A 485 11.58 8.73 -26.80
CA ILE A 485 11.70 10.03 -26.11
C ILE A 485 10.32 10.54 -25.73
N LEU A 486 9.34 10.48 -26.63
CA LEU A 486 7.97 10.92 -26.36
C LEU A 486 7.27 10.08 -25.28
N VAL A 487 7.49 8.75 -25.27
CA VAL A 487 6.98 7.86 -24.21
C VAL A 487 7.57 8.27 -22.86
N SER A 488 8.91 8.42 -22.79
CA SER A 488 9.62 8.83 -21.57
C SER A 488 9.08 10.17 -21.05
N LYS A 489 8.98 11.19 -21.91
CA LYS A 489 8.47 12.53 -21.56
C LYS A 489 7.02 12.49 -21.06
N SER A 490 6.15 11.79 -21.78
CA SER A 490 4.72 11.71 -21.43
C SER A 490 4.52 10.98 -20.10
N LYS A 491 5.25 9.88 -19.89
CA LYS A 491 5.22 9.13 -18.62
C LYS A 491 5.69 10.00 -17.46
N ALA A 492 6.82 10.68 -17.63
CA ALA A 492 7.35 11.53 -16.59
C ALA A 492 6.38 12.66 -16.24
N LEU A 493 5.77 13.32 -17.24
CA LEU A 493 4.77 14.37 -17.00
C LEU A 493 3.49 13.83 -16.35
N LEU A 494 2.97 12.68 -16.79
CA LEU A 494 1.82 12.03 -16.17
C LEU A 494 2.09 11.73 -14.69
N ASN A 495 3.27 11.19 -14.38
CA ASN A 495 3.69 10.92 -13.00
C ASN A 495 3.83 12.20 -12.17
N ILE A 496 4.28 13.33 -12.75
CA ILE A 496 4.34 14.64 -12.08
C ILE A 496 2.93 15.13 -11.74
N VAL A 497 2.02 15.13 -12.71
CA VAL A 497 0.65 15.63 -12.52
C VAL A 497 -0.11 14.79 -11.49
N ASN A 498 0.00 13.47 -11.57
CA ASN A 498 -0.57 12.55 -10.57
C ASN A 498 0.06 12.75 -9.19
N SER A 499 1.40 12.92 -9.13
CA SER A 499 2.10 13.21 -7.89
C SER A 499 1.60 14.52 -7.26
N GLY A 500 1.43 15.57 -8.06
CA GLY A 500 0.85 16.84 -7.62
C GLY A 500 -0.55 16.66 -7.03
N ALA A 501 -1.46 15.97 -7.73
CA ALA A 501 -2.81 15.69 -7.23
C ALA A 501 -2.78 14.97 -5.87
N HIS A 502 -1.95 13.94 -5.72
CA HIS A 502 -1.82 13.22 -4.46
C HIS A 502 -1.23 14.07 -3.34
N ARG A 503 -0.18 14.86 -3.61
CA ARG A 503 0.40 15.78 -2.65
C ARG A 503 -0.64 16.77 -2.13
N LEU A 504 -1.38 17.41 -3.04
CA LEU A 504 -2.41 18.42 -2.71
C LEU A 504 -3.54 17.81 -1.85
N ARG A 505 -4.00 16.61 -2.19
CA ARG A 505 -4.96 15.86 -1.37
C ARG A 505 -4.38 15.51 0.00
N GLY A 506 -3.11 15.10 0.06
CA GLY A 506 -2.40 14.80 1.31
C GLY A 506 -2.25 16.02 2.22
N LEU A 507 -1.99 17.20 1.65
CA LEU A 507 -1.88 18.46 2.41
C LEU A 507 -3.22 18.90 3.02
N LYS A 508 -4.36 18.58 2.40
CA LYS A 508 -5.70 18.83 2.96
C LYS A 508 -6.02 17.91 4.16
N GLU A 509 -5.35 16.78 4.29
CA GLU A 509 -5.61 15.78 5.32
C GLU A 509 -4.88 16.12 6.64
N LYS A 510 -5.66 16.47 7.67
CA LYS A 510 -5.15 17.21 8.85
C LYS A 510 -4.18 16.45 9.74
N ASN A 511 -4.31 15.13 9.91
CA ASN A 511 -3.35 14.23 10.60
C ASN A 511 -3.88 12.80 10.55
N SER A 512 -3.67 12.12 9.43
CA SER A 512 -4.11 10.75 9.21
C SER A 512 -3.03 9.96 8.48
N THR A 513 -2.95 8.65 8.70
CA THR A 513 -2.12 7.74 7.88
C THR A 513 -2.46 7.86 6.39
N LYS A 514 -3.71 8.24 6.05
CA LYS A 514 -4.14 8.50 4.66
C LYS A 514 -3.35 9.65 4.03
N ALA A 515 -3.03 10.70 4.80
CA ALA A 515 -2.15 11.78 4.37
C ALA A 515 -0.74 11.26 4.06
N LEU A 516 -0.17 10.45 4.96
CA LEU A 516 1.14 9.83 4.77
C LEU A 516 1.15 8.93 3.53
N CYS A 517 0.11 8.11 3.34
CA CYS A 517 -0.06 7.34 2.12
C CYS A 517 0.01 8.28 0.91
N LEU A 518 -0.87 9.27 0.81
CA LEU A 518 -0.90 10.24 -0.31
C LEU A 518 0.43 10.98 -0.57
N LEU A 519 1.24 11.22 0.46
CA LEU A 519 2.56 11.82 0.31
C LEU A 519 3.60 10.83 -0.22
N VAL A 520 3.67 9.61 0.32
CA VAL A 520 4.54 8.55 -0.25
C VAL A 520 4.12 8.22 -1.68
N LYS A 521 2.81 8.30 -1.94
CA LYS A 521 2.24 8.17 -3.27
C LYS A 521 2.81 9.20 -4.25
N SER A 522 2.78 10.47 -3.84
CA SER A 522 3.39 11.56 -4.57
C SER A 522 4.91 11.38 -4.73
N PHE A 523 5.60 10.87 -3.71
CA PHE A 523 7.04 10.63 -3.74
C PHE A 523 7.45 9.57 -4.78
N ILE A 524 6.78 8.42 -4.80
CA ILE A 524 7.06 7.35 -5.78
C ILE A 524 6.85 7.86 -7.20
N GLY A 525 5.74 8.55 -7.45
CA GLY A 525 5.47 9.16 -8.75
C GLY A 525 6.56 10.16 -9.16
N ALA A 526 6.95 11.06 -8.26
CA ALA A 526 7.99 12.06 -8.52
C ALA A 526 9.37 11.41 -8.77
N LYS A 527 9.71 10.36 -8.02
CA LYS A 527 10.94 9.58 -8.22
C LYS A 527 10.97 8.94 -9.60
N GLU A 528 9.89 8.25 -9.98
CA GLU A 528 9.80 7.64 -11.31
C GLU A 528 9.88 8.70 -12.42
N SER A 529 9.29 9.88 -12.23
CA SER A 529 9.47 10.98 -13.17
C SER A 529 10.93 11.39 -13.30
N PHE A 530 11.61 11.56 -12.17
CA PHE A 530 13.03 11.93 -12.14
C PHE A 530 13.90 10.90 -12.87
N ASP A 531 13.70 9.61 -12.58
CA ASP A 531 14.48 8.52 -13.18
C ASP A 531 14.22 8.39 -14.69
N ASN A 532 13.05 8.80 -15.18
CA ASN A 532 12.64 8.65 -16.58
C ASN A 532 12.82 9.92 -17.44
N LEU A 533 13.16 11.09 -16.87
CA LEU A 533 13.26 12.35 -17.62
C LEU A 533 14.65 12.49 -18.31
N GLU A 534 14.69 12.44 -19.64
CA GLU A 534 15.93 12.74 -20.38
C GLU A 534 16.28 14.25 -20.30
N LYS A 535 17.58 14.59 -20.21
CA LYS A 535 18.06 15.98 -20.15
C LYS A 535 17.81 16.72 -21.49
N GLY A 536 17.24 17.93 -21.45
CA GLY A 536 17.10 18.83 -22.61
C GLY A 536 16.41 20.17 -22.30
N ASP A 537 16.51 21.15 -23.20
CA ASP A 537 16.27 22.59 -22.93
C ASP A 537 14.87 23.01 -22.41
N VAL A 538 13.79 22.31 -22.81
CA VAL A 538 12.42 22.58 -22.26
C VAL A 538 12.15 21.74 -21.01
N LEU A 539 13.02 20.76 -20.74
CA LEU A 539 12.94 19.85 -19.61
C LEU A 539 13.86 20.27 -18.46
N GLU A 540 14.75 21.25 -18.60
CA GLU A 540 15.59 21.68 -17.46
C GLU A 540 14.79 22.39 -16.37
N GLU A 541 13.83 23.25 -16.73
CA GLU A 541 12.90 23.87 -15.79
C GLU A 541 11.98 22.81 -15.15
N LEU A 542 11.43 21.89 -15.95
CA LEU A 542 10.61 20.79 -15.45
C LEU A 542 11.42 19.82 -14.59
N HIS A 543 12.67 19.54 -14.94
CA HIS A 543 13.59 18.68 -14.18
C HIS A 543 13.97 19.35 -12.85
N SER A 544 14.24 20.65 -12.85
CA SER A 544 14.48 21.42 -11.63
C SER A 544 13.24 21.41 -10.74
N PHE A 545 12.07 21.62 -11.31
CA PHE A 545 10.79 21.51 -10.63
C PHE A 545 10.55 20.09 -10.08
N VAL A 546 10.86 19.03 -10.83
CA VAL A 546 10.74 17.63 -10.39
C VAL A 546 11.68 17.36 -9.22
N ILE A 547 12.94 17.80 -9.28
CA ILE A 547 13.88 17.68 -8.16
C ILE A 547 13.31 18.40 -6.93
N GLU A 548 12.76 19.60 -7.13
CA GLU A 548 12.20 20.40 -6.07
C GLU A 548 10.97 19.73 -5.43
N GLU A 549 10.00 19.29 -6.24
CA GLU A 549 8.78 18.62 -5.77
C GLU A 549 9.07 17.23 -5.19
N PHE A 550 9.97 16.46 -5.80
CA PHE A 550 10.47 15.20 -5.26
C PHE A 550 11.07 15.42 -3.87
N SER A 551 11.88 16.46 -3.72
CA SER A 551 12.54 16.77 -2.45
C SER A 551 11.57 17.34 -1.42
N LYS A 552 10.65 18.23 -1.82
CA LYS A 552 9.57 18.71 -0.95
C LYS A 552 8.72 17.55 -0.45
N THR A 553 8.32 16.66 -1.33
CA THR A 553 7.47 15.52 -0.97
C THR A 553 8.21 14.52 -0.09
N PHE A 554 9.49 14.25 -0.39
CA PHE A 554 10.36 13.43 0.45
C PHE A 554 10.50 14.01 1.86
N VAL A 555 10.81 15.32 1.97
CA VAL A 555 10.93 15.97 3.27
C VAL A 555 9.58 15.99 3.99
N GLN A 556 8.49 16.31 3.29
CA GLN A 556 7.14 16.32 3.86
C GLN A 556 6.69 14.95 4.35
N SER A 557 6.96 13.85 3.62
CA SER A 557 6.60 12.50 4.05
C SER A 557 7.38 12.11 5.31
N HIS A 558 8.70 12.33 5.32
CA HIS A 558 9.56 12.05 6.48
C HIS A 558 9.18 12.91 7.70
N LEU A 559 8.85 14.19 7.51
CA LEU A 559 8.39 15.06 8.60
C LEU A 559 7.01 14.65 9.13
N LYS A 560 6.11 14.19 8.25
CA LYS A 560 4.78 13.71 8.65
C LYS A 560 4.89 12.44 9.50
N GLU A 561 5.71 11.49 9.06
CA GLU A 561 6.02 10.28 9.81
C GLU A 561 6.72 10.59 11.14
N ALA A 562 7.70 11.50 11.14
CA ALA A 562 8.35 11.96 12.36
C ALA A 562 7.37 12.63 13.35
N SER A 563 6.38 13.39 12.86
CA SER A 563 5.34 13.97 13.70
C SER A 563 4.44 12.91 14.34
N ILE A 564 4.14 11.82 13.62
CA ILE A 564 3.36 10.69 14.13
C ILE A 564 4.15 9.97 15.24
N LEU A 565 5.40 9.61 14.95
CA LEU A 565 6.37 9.00 15.86
C LEU A 565 6.79 9.90 17.04
N GLN A 566 6.55 11.20 16.98
CA GLN A 566 6.74 12.10 18.12
C GLN A 566 5.51 12.12 19.00
N THR A 567 4.33 12.20 18.39
CA THR A 567 3.05 12.39 19.07
C THR A 567 2.80 11.24 20.03
N GLY A 568 3.02 10.01 19.60
CA GLY A 568 2.86 8.97 20.58
C GLY A 568 4.05 8.88 21.54
N ASN A 569 5.28 9.29 21.25
CA ASN A 569 6.39 9.08 22.16
C ASN A 569 6.16 9.91 23.41
N GLN A 570 5.61 11.11 23.20
CA GLN A 570 5.05 11.96 24.24
C GLN A 570 3.94 11.26 25.05
N TYR A 571 3.02 10.55 24.38
CA TYR A 571 2.02 9.72 25.04
C TYR A 571 2.63 8.49 25.76
N PHE A 572 3.73 7.89 25.28
CA PHE A 572 4.37 6.71 25.88
C PHE A 572 5.04 7.12 27.17
N PHE A 573 5.81 8.20 27.07
CA PHE A 573 6.46 8.85 28.20
C PHE A 573 5.43 9.23 29.27
N ALA A 574 4.34 9.92 28.88
CA ALA A 574 3.32 10.37 29.82
C ALA A 574 2.58 9.22 30.51
N ARG A 575 2.43 8.07 29.84
CA ARG A 575 1.60 6.95 30.32
C ARG A 575 2.37 5.86 31.05
N TYR A 576 3.56 5.48 30.59
CA TYR A 576 4.32 4.34 31.12
C TYR A 576 5.47 4.76 32.06
N LEU A 577 6.29 5.73 31.66
CA LEU A 577 7.43 6.16 32.49
C LEU A 577 7.01 6.94 33.73
N LEU A 578 6.03 7.84 33.62
CA LEU A 578 5.56 8.63 34.77
C LEU A 578 4.74 7.83 35.79
N ARG A 579 4.09 6.73 35.37
CA ARG A 579 3.19 5.95 36.24
C ARG A 579 3.80 4.63 36.71
N THR A 580 4.45 3.88 35.82
CA THR A 580 4.88 2.50 36.12
C THR A 580 6.27 2.43 36.71
N LEU A 581 7.19 3.32 36.31
CA LEU A 581 8.56 3.33 36.85
C LEU A 581 8.62 3.55 38.39
N PRO A 582 7.82 4.44 38.99
CA PRO A 582 7.78 4.60 40.45
C PRO A 582 7.25 3.36 41.17
N ASP A 583 6.28 2.66 40.57
CA ASP A 583 5.68 1.44 41.14
C ASP A 583 6.67 0.27 41.06
N ILE A 584 7.37 0.10 39.94
CA ILE A 584 8.38 -0.96 39.73
C ILE A 584 9.55 -0.82 40.70
N LEU A 585 10.11 0.39 40.82
CA LEU A 585 11.19 0.66 41.77
C LEU A 585 10.76 0.51 43.24
N GLY A 586 9.44 0.49 43.51
CA GLY A 586 8.88 0.47 44.86
C GLY A 586 8.29 -0.85 45.36
N THR A 587 8.01 -1.83 44.49
CA THR A 587 7.12 -2.98 44.84
C THR A 587 7.81 -4.33 45.08
N ILE A 588 9.03 -4.58 44.60
CA ILE A 588 9.70 -5.89 44.74
C ILE A 588 11.09 -5.73 45.36
N ASP A 589 11.28 -6.32 46.55
CA ASP A 589 12.60 -6.44 47.18
C ASP A 589 13.39 -7.58 46.51
N LEU A 590 14.04 -7.25 45.38
CA LEU A 590 14.81 -8.21 44.57
C LEU A 590 15.94 -8.89 45.35
N SER A 591 16.38 -8.32 46.49
CA SER A 591 17.38 -8.95 47.36
C SER A 591 16.91 -10.26 48.00
N LYS A 592 15.59 -10.53 47.98
CA LYS A 592 14.95 -11.74 48.51
C LYS A 592 14.63 -12.78 47.44
N VAL A 593 14.91 -12.49 46.17
CA VAL A 593 14.64 -13.36 45.02
C VAL A 593 15.96 -14.02 44.59
N PRO A 594 15.97 -15.31 44.15
CA PRO A 594 17.17 -15.93 43.61
C PRO A 594 17.80 -15.08 42.50
N THR A 595 19.12 -14.93 42.53
CA THR A 595 19.87 -14.02 41.64
C THR A 595 19.60 -14.28 40.16
N GLU A 596 19.40 -15.54 39.75
CA GLU A 596 19.06 -15.90 38.38
C GLU A 596 17.67 -15.38 37.96
N ILE A 597 16.69 -15.44 38.85
CA ILE A 597 15.32 -14.96 38.61
C ILE A 597 15.30 -13.43 38.69
N ALA A 598 16.01 -12.84 39.64
CA ALA A 598 16.15 -11.40 39.75
C ALA A 598 16.82 -10.81 38.50
N SER A 599 17.85 -11.45 37.97
CA SER A 599 18.51 -11.03 36.72
C SER A 599 17.53 -10.97 35.54
N LEU A 600 16.65 -11.97 35.40
CA LEU A 600 15.62 -12.00 34.35
C LEU A 600 14.57 -10.88 34.53
N ILE A 601 14.21 -10.56 35.77
CA ILE A 601 13.29 -9.45 36.07
C ILE A 601 13.93 -8.11 35.69
N ILE A 602 15.21 -7.92 36.03
CA ILE A 602 15.97 -6.71 35.72
C ILE A 602 16.16 -6.51 34.21
N GLU A 603 16.41 -7.60 33.47
CA GLU A 603 16.47 -7.56 32.01
C GLU A 603 15.13 -7.15 31.39
N ASN A 604 14.01 -7.66 31.91
CA ASN A 604 12.66 -7.25 31.50
C ASN A 604 12.32 -5.79 31.85
N HIS A 605 12.83 -5.26 32.96
CA HIS A 605 12.69 -3.83 33.28
C HIS A 605 13.41 -2.94 32.26
N GLY A 606 14.60 -3.37 31.81
CA GLY A 606 15.31 -2.72 30.71
C GLY A 606 14.53 -2.70 29.42
N ALA A 607 13.78 -3.76 29.12
CA ALA A 607 12.97 -3.86 27.89
C ALA A 607 11.86 -2.79 27.79
N MET A 608 11.46 -2.17 28.91
CA MET A 608 10.50 -1.06 28.90
C MET A 608 11.03 0.19 28.18
N PHE A 609 12.36 0.38 28.14
CA PHE A 609 13.01 1.48 27.44
C PHE A 609 13.24 1.18 25.95
N ASP A 610 13.34 -0.09 25.54
CA ASP A 610 13.65 -0.49 24.17
C ASP A 610 12.66 0.10 23.16
N SER A 611 11.37 0.10 23.52
CA SER A 611 10.33 0.64 22.65
C SER A 611 10.36 2.16 22.53
N MET A 612 10.99 2.90 23.44
CA MET A 612 11.23 4.33 23.28
C MET A 612 12.50 4.58 22.48
N ILE A 613 13.56 3.84 22.82
CA ILE A 613 14.84 3.90 22.14
C ILE A 613 14.64 3.64 20.65
N SER A 614 13.84 2.62 20.27
CA SER A 614 13.51 2.31 18.88
C SER A 614 12.77 3.45 18.16
N ILE A 615 11.82 4.12 18.82
CA ILE A 615 11.17 5.31 18.25
C ILE A 615 12.20 6.41 18.02
N TRP A 616 13.05 6.70 19.01
CA TRP A 616 14.07 7.74 18.90
C TRP A 616 15.12 7.42 17.82
N GLU A 617 15.47 6.15 17.65
CA GLU A 617 16.34 5.66 16.57
C GLU A 617 15.70 5.90 15.20
N ARG A 618 14.41 5.57 15.04
CA ARG A 618 13.66 5.80 13.80
C ARG A 618 13.49 7.29 13.50
N LEU A 619 13.12 8.10 14.50
CA LEU A 619 13.09 9.56 14.37
C LEU A 619 14.45 10.10 13.90
N THR A 620 15.55 9.64 14.52
CA THR A 620 16.90 10.05 14.15
C THR A 620 17.22 9.66 12.71
N SER A 621 16.83 8.46 12.26
CA SER A 621 17.08 8.02 10.88
C SER A 621 16.27 8.83 9.85
N HIS A 622 15.03 9.24 10.15
CA HIS A 622 14.26 10.11 9.25
C HIS A 622 14.91 11.49 9.11
N TYR A 623 15.29 12.14 10.21
CA TYR A 623 15.97 13.43 10.13
C TYR A 623 17.35 13.32 9.48
N GLU A 624 18.09 12.24 9.72
CA GLU A 624 19.36 11.97 9.03
C GLU A 624 19.17 11.78 7.52
N ALA A 625 18.14 11.04 7.12
CA ALA A 625 17.81 10.83 5.70
C ALA A 625 17.49 12.16 5.01
N ILE A 626 16.73 13.04 5.67
CA ILE A 626 16.46 14.40 5.18
C ILE A 626 17.75 15.22 5.01
N LEU A 627 18.65 15.21 6.01
CA LEU A 627 19.91 15.95 5.93
C LEU A 627 20.83 15.42 4.80
N LYS A 628 20.95 14.09 4.66
CA LYS A 628 21.70 13.48 3.55
C LYS A 628 21.07 13.79 2.19
N HIS A 629 19.73 13.88 2.13
CA HIS A 629 19.03 14.28 0.92
C HIS A 629 19.36 15.72 0.52
N ARG A 630 19.43 16.63 1.50
CA ARG A 630 19.88 18.02 1.28
C ARG A 630 21.32 18.10 0.77
N GLU A 631 22.23 17.29 1.30
CA GLU A 631 23.61 17.25 0.80
C GLU A 631 23.70 16.73 -0.64
N LYS A 632 22.84 15.77 -0.97
CA LYS A 632 22.80 15.12 -2.30
C LYS A 632 22.17 16.01 -3.37
N TYR A 633 21.12 16.74 -3.02
CA TYR A 633 20.39 17.61 -3.94
C TYR A 633 20.56 19.05 -3.45
N GLN A 634 21.29 19.89 -4.19
CA GLN A 634 21.35 21.32 -3.91
C GLN A 634 19.97 21.94 -4.19
N LEU A 635 19.17 22.09 -3.14
CA LEU A 635 17.81 22.59 -3.24
C LEU A 635 17.82 24.12 -3.29
N THR A 636 17.13 24.68 -4.27
CA THR A 636 16.84 26.13 -4.37
C THR A 636 15.83 26.60 -3.32
N THR A 637 15.25 25.68 -2.54
CA THR A 637 14.17 25.92 -1.57
C THR A 637 14.65 26.03 -0.12
N ASP A 638 15.89 26.49 0.09
CA ASP A 638 16.39 26.86 1.42
C ASP A 638 15.43 27.83 2.16
N ASP A 639 14.61 28.58 1.42
CA ASP A 639 13.65 29.55 1.92
C ASP A 639 12.33 28.93 2.45
N ILE A 640 11.98 27.71 2.01
CA ILE A 640 10.68 27.05 2.32
C ILE A 640 10.84 26.00 3.42
N ILE A 641 11.96 25.27 3.42
CA ILE A 641 12.23 24.22 4.40
C ILE A 641 13.07 24.82 5.53
N ASN A 642 12.56 24.76 6.77
CA ASN A 642 13.32 25.22 7.92
C ASN A 642 14.43 24.21 8.27
N TRP A 643 15.56 24.27 7.55
CA TRP A 643 16.68 23.35 7.73
C TRP A 643 17.30 23.42 9.12
N GLN A 644 17.34 24.62 9.71
CA GLN A 644 17.79 24.78 11.09
C GLN A 644 16.88 24.03 12.06
N TYR A 645 15.57 23.99 11.83
CA TYR A 645 14.64 23.18 12.62
C TYR A 645 14.94 21.69 12.45
N ILE A 646 15.11 21.21 11.22
CA ILE A 646 15.40 19.79 10.92
C ILE A 646 16.72 19.36 11.56
N GLU A 647 17.77 20.16 11.43
CA GLU A 647 19.07 19.89 12.03
C GLU A 647 19.00 19.88 13.56
N LYS A 648 18.28 20.85 14.17
CA LYS A 648 18.00 20.83 15.61
C LYS A 648 17.27 19.55 16.02
N LYS A 649 16.25 19.13 15.26
CA LYS A 649 15.51 17.89 15.53
C LYS A 649 16.38 16.65 15.42
N PHE A 650 17.25 16.56 14.42
CA PHE A 650 18.22 15.47 14.29
C PHE A 650 19.12 15.33 15.52
N TYR A 651 19.76 16.43 15.94
CA TYR A 651 20.62 16.39 17.12
C TYR A 651 19.84 16.15 18.41
N HIS A 652 18.63 16.71 18.51
CA HIS A 652 17.74 16.47 19.64
C HIS A 652 17.34 15.00 19.76
N THR A 653 16.89 14.37 18.67
CA THR A 653 16.49 12.96 18.68
C THR A 653 17.68 12.05 18.97
N LYS A 654 18.86 12.38 18.43
CA LYS A 654 20.11 11.65 18.69
C LYS A 654 20.56 11.78 20.16
N GLY A 655 20.50 12.98 20.72
CA GLY A 655 20.81 13.26 22.12
C GLY A 655 19.83 12.56 23.07
N ALA A 656 18.53 12.66 22.77
CA ALA A 656 17.45 12.00 23.51
C ALA A 656 17.62 10.47 23.49
N MET A 657 17.82 9.87 22.32
CA MET A 657 18.09 8.43 22.17
C MET A 657 19.21 7.96 23.09
N LEU A 658 20.35 8.66 23.11
CA LEU A 658 21.48 8.33 23.98
C LEU A 658 21.13 8.48 25.46
N PHE A 659 20.38 9.52 25.83
CA PHE A 659 19.91 9.67 27.20
C PHE A 659 18.98 8.52 27.62
N TYR A 660 18.08 8.08 26.75
CA TYR A 660 17.21 6.93 27.04
C TYR A 660 17.99 5.61 27.19
N LYS A 661 19.03 5.39 26.37
CA LYS A 661 19.99 4.28 26.58
C LYS A 661 20.71 4.39 27.93
N SER A 662 21.06 5.60 28.34
CA SER A 662 21.62 5.84 29.68
C SER A 662 20.63 5.55 30.80
N CYS A 663 19.35 5.88 30.62
CA CYS A 663 18.28 5.62 31.58
C CYS A 663 18.03 4.13 31.76
N GLN A 664 17.98 3.37 30.65
CA GLN A 664 17.89 1.92 30.67
C GLN A 664 19.05 1.32 31.46
N ALA A 665 20.28 1.70 31.12
CA ALA A 665 21.48 1.17 31.75
C ALA A 665 21.57 1.48 33.25
N ILE A 666 21.20 2.69 33.69
CA ILE A 666 21.30 3.05 35.13
C ILE A 666 20.27 2.31 36.00
N VAL A 667 19.05 2.11 35.49
CA VAL A 667 17.99 1.41 36.22
C VAL A 667 18.42 -0.03 36.43
N GLN A 668 18.88 -0.70 35.37
CA GLN A 668 19.41 -2.05 35.45
C GLN A 668 20.64 -2.12 36.37
N ALA A 669 21.55 -1.14 36.29
CA ALA A 669 22.75 -1.11 37.13
C ALA A 669 22.42 -1.06 38.64
N GLN A 670 21.42 -0.27 39.03
CA GLN A 670 20.98 -0.17 40.42
C GLN A 670 20.34 -1.47 40.92
N GLU A 671 19.50 -2.11 40.11
CA GLU A 671 18.88 -3.36 40.51
C GLU A 671 19.90 -4.50 40.62
N PHE A 672 20.86 -4.59 39.69
CA PHE A 672 21.97 -5.53 39.77
C PHE A 672 22.87 -5.26 41.00
N ALA A 673 23.06 -3.98 41.36
CA ALA A 673 23.79 -3.62 42.58
C ALA A 673 23.04 -4.08 43.85
N ASN A 674 21.70 -3.99 43.87
CA ASN A 674 20.86 -4.42 44.99
C ASN A 674 20.89 -5.94 45.23
N ILE A 675 21.05 -6.74 44.17
CA ILE A 675 21.25 -8.19 44.27
C ILE A 675 22.73 -8.61 44.37
N LYS A 676 23.65 -7.64 44.54
CA LYS A 676 25.09 -7.83 44.71
C LYS A 676 25.82 -8.41 43.49
N GLU A 677 25.26 -8.33 42.28
CA GLU A 677 25.95 -8.65 41.02
C GLU A 677 26.85 -7.48 40.56
N ARG A 678 27.95 -7.28 41.28
CA ARG A 678 28.81 -6.08 41.14
C ARG A 678 29.39 -5.89 39.75
N ALA A 679 29.83 -6.96 39.07
CA ALA A 679 30.47 -6.85 37.75
C ALA A 679 29.50 -6.35 36.67
N LYS A 680 28.25 -6.83 36.67
CA LYS A 680 27.22 -6.37 35.72
C LYS A 680 26.78 -4.95 36.05
N ALA A 681 26.56 -4.65 37.33
CA ALA A 681 26.21 -3.31 37.78
C ALA A 681 27.28 -2.27 37.41
N GLU A 682 28.56 -2.56 37.64
CA GLU A 682 29.68 -1.68 37.28
C GLU A 682 29.72 -1.41 35.77
N LYS A 683 29.61 -2.45 34.94
CA LYS A 683 29.58 -2.33 33.48
C LYS A 683 28.44 -1.42 33.02
N LEU A 684 27.23 -1.63 33.55
CA LEU A 684 26.05 -0.85 33.19
C LEU A 684 26.14 0.61 33.68
N PHE A 685 26.74 0.88 34.85
CA PHE A 685 27.02 2.26 35.28
C PHE A 685 28.01 2.97 34.35
N ILE A 686 29.03 2.27 33.83
CA ILE A 686 29.98 2.82 32.84
C ILE A 686 29.27 3.09 31.50
N GLU A 687 28.40 2.19 31.05
CA GLU A 687 27.58 2.41 29.85
C GLU A 687 26.65 3.61 30.02
N ALA A 688 25.98 3.74 31.17
CA ALA A 688 25.16 4.91 31.52
C ALA A 688 25.99 6.21 31.53
N GLU A 689 27.18 6.21 32.17
CA GLU A 689 28.09 7.36 32.15
C GLU A 689 28.40 7.80 30.72
N LYS A 690 28.82 6.85 29.87
CA LYS A 690 29.19 7.08 28.47
C LYS A 690 28.03 7.64 27.68
N HIS A 691 26.86 7.03 27.78
CA HIS A 691 25.67 7.45 27.04
C HIS A 691 25.17 8.83 27.48
N SER A 692 25.13 9.11 28.78
CA SER A 692 24.76 10.44 29.30
C SER A 692 25.78 11.51 28.89
N LYS A 693 27.08 11.21 28.97
CA LYS A 693 28.13 12.15 28.55
C LYS A 693 28.02 12.50 27.08
N ASN A 694 27.86 11.49 26.21
CA ASN A 694 27.70 11.71 24.77
C ASN A 694 26.39 12.46 24.47
N SER A 695 25.32 12.19 25.20
CA SER A 695 24.07 12.96 25.10
C SER A 695 24.30 14.43 25.45
N ALA A 696 24.98 14.71 26.56
CA ALA A 696 25.34 16.06 27.00
C ALA A 696 26.20 16.77 25.96
N GLU A 697 27.21 16.10 25.39
CA GLU A 697 28.07 16.64 24.33
C GLU A 697 27.27 17.02 23.07
N ILE A 698 26.32 16.19 22.66
CA ILE A 698 25.44 16.48 21.52
C ILE A 698 24.55 17.69 21.81
N PHE A 699 23.90 17.74 22.97
CA PHE A 699 23.08 18.91 23.33
C PHE A 699 23.93 20.18 23.48
N ASN A 700 25.15 20.05 24.01
CA ASN A 700 26.10 21.16 24.19
C ASN A 700 26.56 21.74 22.85
N ALA A 701 26.80 20.89 21.86
CA ALA A 701 27.22 21.30 20.51
C ALA A 701 26.15 22.12 19.75
N VAL A 702 24.90 22.13 20.24
CA VAL A 702 23.73 22.74 19.57
C VAL A 702 23.14 23.88 20.43
N ILE A 703 23.89 24.35 21.45
CA ILE A 703 23.49 25.40 22.41
C ILE A 703 23.20 26.76 21.76
N ASP A 704 23.91 27.13 20.69
CA ASP A 704 23.68 28.43 20.02
C ASP A 704 22.35 28.45 19.23
N THR A 705 21.77 27.27 19.00
CA THR A 705 20.56 27.06 18.21
C THR A 705 19.29 26.81 19.03
N LEU A 706 19.41 26.44 20.31
CA LEU A 706 18.29 26.11 21.20
C LEU A 706 18.44 26.91 22.51
N LYS A 707 17.40 27.65 22.92
CA LYS A 707 17.40 28.64 24.03
C LYS A 707 17.90 28.09 25.40
N GLY A 708 17.98 28.98 26.40
CA GLY A 708 18.56 28.74 27.75
C GLY A 708 18.14 27.50 28.53
N GLU A 709 17.03 26.83 28.17
CA GLU A 709 16.63 25.52 28.72
C GLU A 709 17.62 24.39 28.36
N VAL A 710 18.28 24.46 27.19
CA VAL A 710 19.28 23.46 26.77
C VAL A 710 20.57 23.55 27.59
N ARG A 711 20.97 24.75 28.06
CA ARG A 711 22.14 24.89 28.94
C ARG A 711 21.93 24.21 30.29
N GLN A 712 20.72 24.33 30.84
CA GLN A 712 20.38 23.67 32.10
C GLN A 712 20.30 22.15 31.89
N LEU A 713 19.65 21.69 30.81
CA LEU A 713 19.61 20.28 30.43
C LEU A 713 21.01 19.67 30.27
N THR A 714 21.90 20.32 29.52
CA THR A 714 23.29 19.87 29.33
C THR A 714 24.04 19.76 30.66
N LYS A 715 23.89 20.77 31.54
CA LYS A 715 24.51 20.75 32.87
C LYS A 715 23.98 19.57 33.70
N ASP A 716 22.67 19.34 33.67
CA ASP A 716 22.03 18.26 34.41
C ASP A 716 22.42 16.88 33.86
N LEU A 717 22.61 16.73 32.54
CA LEU A 717 23.16 15.52 31.93
C LEU A 717 24.62 15.27 32.31
N TYR A 718 25.47 16.32 32.36
CA TYR A 718 26.84 16.17 32.87
C TYR A 718 26.86 15.80 34.36
N ASN A 719 25.98 16.39 35.17
CA ASN A 719 25.82 16.01 36.58
C ASN A 719 25.36 14.56 36.72
N PHE A 720 24.43 14.13 35.87
CA PHE A 720 23.95 12.75 35.82
C PHE A 720 25.06 11.77 35.39
N SER A 721 25.88 12.12 34.39
CA SER A 721 27.05 11.34 33.99
C SER A 721 28.06 11.22 35.15
N ALA A 722 28.34 12.32 35.85
CA ALA A 722 29.22 12.32 37.03
C ALA A 722 28.66 11.47 38.18
N PHE A 723 27.33 11.45 38.35
CA PHE A 723 26.66 10.55 39.28
C PHE A 723 26.88 9.09 38.89
N CYS A 724 26.64 8.69 37.64
CA CYS A 724 26.89 7.33 37.14
C CYS A 724 28.33 6.88 37.41
N LYS A 725 29.31 7.76 37.11
CA LYS A 725 30.72 7.52 37.38
C LYS A 725 31.02 7.31 38.86
N THR A 726 30.37 8.08 39.72
CA THR A 726 30.55 7.94 41.18
C THR A 726 29.96 6.61 41.67
N GLN A 727 28.83 6.18 41.11
CA GLN A 727 28.22 4.89 41.43
C GLN A 727 29.07 3.71 40.93
N SER A 728 29.63 3.76 39.71
CA SER A 728 30.52 2.70 39.20
C SER A 728 31.73 2.50 40.12
N VAL A 729 32.36 3.59 40.57
CA VAL A 729 33.48 3.56 41.53
C VAL A 729 33.05 3.01 42.90
N LYS A 730 31.83 3.31 43.36
CA LYS A 730 31.30 2.74 44.61
C LYS A 730 31.10 1.23 44.49
N VAL A 731 30.51 0.76 43.39
CA VAL A 731 30.31 -0.68 43.13
C VAL A 731 31.64 -1.43 43.06
N SER A 732 32.63 -0.89 42.35
CA SER A 732 33.96 -1.51 42.22
C SER A 732 34.71 -1.58 43.55
N GLN A 733 34.49 -0.60 44.43
CA GLN A 733 34.99 -0.59 45.81
C GLN A 733 34.12 -1.40 46.79
N GLY A 734 33.05 -2.06 46.32
CA GLY A 734 32.14 -2.85 47.14
C GLY A 734 31.28 -2.04 48.12
N LYS A 735 31.18 -0.72 47.91
CA LYS A 735 30.37 0.20 48.71
C LYS A 735 28.91 0.19 48.23
N LYS A 736 27.98 0.53 49.14
CA LYS A 736 26.56 0.70 48.81
C LYS A 736 26.41 1.86 47.82
N VAL A 737 25.66 1.63 46.74
CA VAL A 737 25.27 2.66 45.77
C VAL A 737 24.23 3.60 46.38
N ASP A 738 24.23 4.85 45.93
CA ASP A 738 23.23 5.83 46.33
C ASP A 738 21.90 5.55 45.62
N GLU A 739 20.79 5.92 46.26
CA GLU A 739 19.46 5.85 45.65
C GLU A 739 19.39 6.73 44.40
N LEU A 740 18.62 6.31 43.40
CA LEU A 740 18.41 7.13 42.20
C LEU A 740 17.69 8.42 42.63
N PRO A 741 18.12 9.59 42.16
CA PRO A 741 17.33 10.81 42.32
C PRO A 741 16.12 10.75 41.38
N ILE A 742 15.12 9.91 41.69
CA ILE A 742 13.98 9.59 40.81
C ILE A 742 13.24 10.87 40.37
N LYS A 743 13.12 11.88 41.24
CA LYS A 743 12.47 13.15 40.89
C LYS A 743 13.23 13.92 39.82
N ASP A 744 14.55 14.09 39.98
CA ASP A 744 15.39 14.82 39.02
C ASP A 744 15.52 14.03 37.71
N PHE A 745 15.56 12.70 37.81
CA PHE A 745 15.56 11.76 36.69
C PHE A 745 14.28 11.86 35.85
N VAL A 746 13.10 11.81 36.49
CA VAL A 746 11.80 11.94 35.82
C VAL A 746 11.62 13.33 35.21
N VAL A 747 12.10 14.38 35.87
CA VAL A 747 12.11 15.75 35.34
C VAL A 747 12.99 15.84 34.08
N LEU A 748 14.18 15.23 34.06
CA LEU A 748 15.04 15.22 32.88
C LEU A 748 14.41 14.49 31.68
N ILE A 749 13.79 13.34 31.92
CA ILE A 749 13.05 12.60 30.89
C ILE A 749 11.86 13.45 30.39
N GLY A 750 11.15 14.12 31.29
CA GLY A 750 10.05 15.02 30.95
C GLY A 750 10.48 16.21 30.10
N ILE A 751 11.58 16.86 30.47
CA ILE A 751 12.17 17.96 29.71
C ILE A 751 12.56 17.48 28.31
N ILE A 752 13.30 16.36 28.19
CA ILE A 752 13.75 15.83 26.88
C ILE A 752 12.56 15.40 25.98
N SER A 753 11.49 14.87 26.57
CA SER A 753 10.29 14.44 25.84
C SER A 753 9.41 15.61 25.40
N ALA A 754 9.32 16.67 26.22
CA ALA A 754 8.49 17.84 25.97
C ALA A 754 9.18 18.93 25.15
N SER A 755 10.51 18.90 25.06
CA SER A 755 11.32 19.87 24.29
C SER A 755 11.36 19.61 22.79
N LEU A 756 10.75 18.51 22.34
CA LEU A 756 10.44 18.26 20.94
C LEU A 756 9.04 18.79 20.63
#